data_AF-A0A2R9SY46-F1
#
_entry.id   AF-A0A2R9SY46-F1
#
_cell.length_a   1.000
_cell.length_b   1.000
_cell.length_c   1.000
_cell.angle_alpha   90.00
_cell.angle_beta   90.00
_cell.angle_gamma   90.00
#
_symmetry.space_group_name_H-M   'P 1'
#
loop_
_entity.id
_entity.type
_entity.pdbx_description
1 polymer ?
#
loop_
_entity_poly.entity_id
_entity_poly.type
_entity_poly.pdbx_seq_one_letter_code
_entity_poly.pdbx_strand_id
1 'polypeptide(L)'
;MRRRSGKILLCIALLLMQLNLMYGSPPAFAAASAAAPKLVAGYYHTASLVSSGDVYVWGQGDRGQIGDAAWNARNTPVQARGLNDVMDIHTGVRSTMALRSDGTVWTWGSNENGQLGIGTTADKNVPTPVSGLSGIKAISGGLGYHSMALTENGTVWTWGKNDNGELGNGTTVQQNSPVLVIGLSDVTAIAAGGYYSLALKSDGTIWAWGANGNGELGDGTIVDKHTPVQVSGLSDVIAITAGGSHSLAIKQDGTVWAWGINMYGTLGDGTRTNRTIPVKVRNLQHIKAIAGGGHHSLALDQEGNVWGWGDNSRGQLGLGHNSSRTTPEQLTGIEHVLDIAGGGFHSAALKKDGRVWGWGLNSSGQIGDGTRNDRNAPALTKAVLDTTAPDTGRGMLSPYLITVDSIGIEWLGASDNLTEQDELQYLLYASHSPNIGTVSQIERNGIPIGSYAAGQLKVVADRLNEGSDYYFNVIVKDAVGNKSAYNMLKVATKWPQIYTLTYDGNENMAGNVPISGELFARGDEADIQDNTGQLTKDGYSFDGWNTQADGNGIDYPVGSKLVFGTENIRLYAKWNKNPDPVKLEAVSYAPAHQSAGVEMNETLTVTFNEEVTAVSGRSILLRDTSDQHIAERIDVGDTDRVSVIGNTVVINPLTELRLWQKLLRRD
;
A
#
# COMPACT_ATOMS: atom_id res chain seq x y z
N MET A 1 39.10 -4.79 -40.43
CA MET A 1 38.81 -3.72 -39.44
C MET A 1 37.52 -3.92 -38.63
N ARG A 2 36.47 -4.61 -39.10
CA ARG A 2 35.20 -4.77 -38.34
C ARG A 2 35.18 -5.81 -37.20
N ARG A 3 36.17 -6.72 -37.09
CA ARG A 3 36.23 -7.74 -36.01
C ARG A 3 36.99 -7.31 -34.75
N ARG A 4 37.79 -6.24 -34.80
CA ARG A 4 38.52 -5.71 -33.62
C ARG A 4 37.67 -4.71 -32.81
N SER A 5 36.76 -3.99 -33.44
CA SER A 5 35.85 -3.04 -32.77
C SER A 5 34.78 -3.73 -31.92
N GLY A 6 34.25 -4.89 -32.36
CA GLY A 6 33.24 -5.63 -31.60
C GLY A 6 33.76 -6.22 -30.27
N LYS A 7 35.03 -6.63 -30.20
CA LYS A 7 35.64 -7.13 -28.96
C LYS A 7 35.98 -6.01 -27.97
N ILE A 8 36.34 -4.82 -28.47
CA ILE A 8 36.60 -3.64 -27.63
C ILE A 8 35.28 -3.10 -27.05
N LEU A 9 34.19 -3.05 -27.84
CA LEU A 9 32.87 -2.67 -27.32
C LEU A 9 32.32 -3.67 -26.31
N LEU A 10 32.52 -4.97 -26.52
CA LEU A 10 32.08 -6.00 -25.56
C LEU A 10 32.89 -5.95 -24.25
N CYS A 11 34.20 -5.68 -24.31
CA CYS A 11 35.02 -5.50 -23.11
C CYS A 11 34.68 -4.21 -22.36
N ILE A 12 34.36 -3.11 -23.05
CA ILE A 12 33.91 -1.86 -22.42
C ILE A 12 32.52 -2.04 -21.79
N ALA A 13 31.60 -2.77 -22.42
CA ALA A 13 30.29 -3.07 -21.86
C ALA A 13 30.36 -3.99 -20.63
N LEU A 14 31.25 -4.99 -20.63
CA LEU A 14 31.51 -5.86 -19.48
C LEU A 14 32.22 -5.11 -18.34
N LEU A 15 33.14 -4.19 -18.68
CA LEU A 15 33.79 -3.32 -17.69
C LEU A 15 32.78 -2.35 -17.06
N LEU A 16 31.85 -1.78 -17.85
CA LEU A 16 30.76 -0.90 -17.37
C LEU A 16 29.71 -1.65 -16.55
N MET A 17 29.41 -2.91 -16.88
CA MET A 17 28.53 -3.77 -16.05
C MET A 17 29.21 -4.17 -14.73
N GLN A 18 30.51 -4.43 -14.73
CA GLN A 18 31.28 -4.71 -13.50
C GLN A 18 31.51 -3.44 -12.66
N LEU A 19 31.63 -2.26 -13.29
CA LEU A 19 31.66 -0.96 -12.62
C LEU A 19 30.31 -0.60 -11.99
N ASN A 20 29.17 -0.93 -12.62
CA ASN A 20 27.83 -0.75 -12.03
C ASN A 20 27.52 -1.75 -10.89
N LEU A 21 28.23 -2.88 -10.83
CA LEU A 21 28.14 -3.85 -9.72
C LEU A 21 29.10 -3.52 -8.56
N MET A 22 30.17 -2.74 -8.81
CA MET A 22 31.13 -2.29 -7.80
C MET A 22 30.87 -0.87 -7.30
N TYR A 23 30.21 -0.04 -8.10
CA TYR A 23 29.71 1.28 -7.75
C TYR A 23 28.23 1.26 -8.10
N GLY A 24 27.37 1.23 -7.08
CA GLY A 24 25.93 1.33 -7.28
C GLY A 24 25.57 2.52 -8.19
N SER A 25 24.44 2.40 -8.86
CA SER A 25 23.86 3.43 -9.74
C SER A 25 24.18 4.85 -9.22
N PRO A 26 24.69 5.78 -10.06
CA PRO A 26 24.87 7.15 -9.62
C PRO A 26 23.52 7.67 -9.10
N PRO A 27 23.48 8.31 -7.92
CA PRO A 27 22.23 8.80 -7.38
C PRO A 27 21.58 9.71 -8.42
N ALA A 28 20.29 9.45 -8.68
CA ALA A 28 19.43 10.39 -9.36
C ALA A 28 19.62 11.76 -8.69
N PHE A 29 19.74 12.81 -9.51
CA PHE A 29 19.94 14.22 -9.10
C PHE A 29 19.52 14.45 -7.65
N ALA A 30 20.51 14.60 -6.77
CA ALA A 30 20.27 14.86 -5.36
C ALA A 30 19.38 16.11 -5.26
N ALA A 31 18.12 15.89 -4.90
CA ALA A 31 17.34 16.91 -4.21
C ALA A 31 18.21 17.45 -3.07
N ALA A 32 18.15 18.76 -2.82
CA ALA A 32 18.94 19.43 -1.79
C ALA A 32 19.12 18.53 -0.58
N SER A 33 20.36 18.15 -0.27
CA SER A 33 20.71 17.14 0.75
C SER A 33 19.95 17.44 2.03
N ALA A 34 18.86 16.70 2.28
CA ALA A 34 18.08 16.85 3.49
C ALA A 34 18.99 16.63 4.70
N ALA A 35 18.83 17.41 5.76
CA ALA A 35 19.62 17.22 6.97
C ALA A 35 19.29 15.86 7.56
N ALA A 36 20.30 15.10 8.00
CA ALA A 36 20.04 13.89 8.76
C ALA A 36 19.35 14.28 10.08
N PRO A 37 18.16 13.75 10.38
CA PRO A 37 17.47 14.11 11.61
C PRO A 37 18.30 13.75 12.83
N LYS A 38 18.35 14.65 13.81
CA LYS A 38 19.21 14.51 14.99
C LYS A 38 18.46 14.87 16.26
N LEU A 39 18.76 14.17 17.34
CA LEU A 39 18.22 14.43 18.67
C LEU A 39 19.36 14.68 19.65
N VAL A 40 19.29 15.78 20.41
CA VAL A 40 20.28 16.10 21.45
C VAL A 40 19.59 16.59 22.72
N ALA A 41 20.17 16.27 23.87
CA ALA A 41 19.65 16.66 25.17
C ALA A 41 20.71 17.43 25.94
N GLY A 42 20.37 18.64 26.35
CA GLY A 42 21.16 19.45 27.28
C GLY A 42 20.85 19.08 28.71
N TYR A 43 21.40 19.84 29.66
CA TYR A 43 21.13 19.55 31.07
C TYR A 43 19.64 19.77 31.44
N TYR A 44 18.99 20.77 30.84
CA TYR A 44 17.62 21.20 31.17
C TYR A 44 16.66 21.32 29.98
N HIS A 45 17.11 20.97 28.78
CA HIS A 45 16.34 21.14 27.55
C HIS A 45 16.73 20.06 26.53
N THR A 46 15.92 19.94 25.49
CA THR A 46 16.11 19.00 24.38
C THR A 46 15.97 19.79 23.09
N ALA A 47 16.77 19.43 22.09
CA ALA A 47 16.69 20.00 20.76
C ALA A 47 16.68 18.90 19.70
N SER A 48 16.03 19.18 18.58
CA SER A 48 15.98 18.30 17.43
C SER A 48 16.25 19.06 16.14
N LEU A 49 16.96 18.43 15.23
CA LEU A 49 17.10 18.82 13.84
C LEU A 49 16.18 17.92 13.03
N VAL A 50 15.23 18.50 12.30
CA VAL A 50 14.31 17.74 11.45
C VAL A 50 14.85 17.67 10.01
N SER A 51 14.29 16.79 9.17
CA SER A 51 14.81 16.55 7.81
C SER A 51 14.81 17.79 6.90
N SER A 52 13.94 18.78 7.14
CA SER A 52 13.94 20.07 6.44
C SER A 52 15.13 20.98 6.78
N GLY A 53 15.93 20.67 7.81
CA GLY A 53 16.99 21.54 8.32
C GLY A 53 16.52 22.55 9.38
N ASP A 54 15.27 22.45 9.84
CA ASP A 54 14.74 23.27 10.94
C ASP A 54 15.15 22.73 12.32
N VAL A 55 15.40 23.63 13.26
CA VAL A 55 15.77 23.29 14.64
C VAL A 55 14.60 23.56 15.57
N TYR A 56 14.17 22.57 16.32
CA TYR A 56 13.15 22.68 17.36
C TYR A 56 13.77 22.46 18.73
N VAL A 57 13.36 23.25 19.72
CA VAL A 57 13.88 23.20 21.08
C VAL A 57 12.74 23.25 22.09
N TRP A 58 12.85 22.49 23.18
CA TRP A 58 11.91 22.50 24.30
C TRP A 58 12.59 22.18 25.63
N GLY A 59 11.89 22.44 26.73
CA GLY A 59 12.39 22.37 28.10
C GLY A 59 12.55 23.74 28.72
N GLN A 60 13.53 23.88 29.61
CA GLN A 60 13.83 25.14 30.28
C GLN A 60 14.25 26.22 29.26
N GLY A 61 13.81 27.47 29.48
CA GLY A 61 14.07 28.60 28.56
C GLY A 61 14.45 29.91 29.25
N ASP A 62 14.70 29.88 30.56
CA ASP A 62 14.97 31.07 31.40
C ASP A 62 16.26 31.81 31.04
N ARG A 63 17.14 31.21 30.24
CA ARG A 63 18.37 31.81 29.72
C ARG A 63 18.37 31.95 28.19
N GLY A 64 17.22 31.77 27.55
CA GLY A 64 17.06 31.94 26.10
C GLY A 64 17.45 30.71 25.27
N GLN A 65 17.79 29.58 25.89
CA GLN A 65 18.28 28.36 25.22
C GLN A 65 17.28 27.71 24.24
N ILE A 66 16.00 28.13 24.27
CA ILE A 66 15.00 27.75 23.28
C ILE A 66 15.27 28.42 21.92
N GLY A 67 15.75 29.67 21.90
CA GLY A 67 16.09 30.37 20.65
C GLY A 67 14.89 30.94 19.88
N ASP A 68 13.71 31.03 20.50
CA ASP A 68 12.47 31.50 19.88
C ASP A 68 12.17 32.99 20.14
N ALA A 69 13.18 33.76 20.54
CA ALA A 69 13.11 35.15 20.98
C ALA A 69 12.33 35.37 22.30
N ALA A 70 12.13 34.32 23.10
CA ALA A 70 11.51 34.39 24.41
C ALA A 70 12.41 33.81 25.53
N TRP A 71 11.99 33.99 26.78
CA TRP A 71 12.73 33.58 27.99
C TRP A 71 11.95 32.58 28.87
N ASN A 72 10.87 32.01 28.36
CA ASN A 72 10.03 31.08 29.11
C ASN A 72 10.27 29.64 28.66
N ALA A 73 10.05 28.69 29.56
CA ALA A 73 10.11 27.27 29.24
C ALA A 73 9.07 26.88 28.17
N ARG A 74 9.34 25.80 27.44
CA ARG A 74 8.42 25.17 26.48
C ARG A 74 8.25 23.70 26.85
N ASN A 75 7.03 23.21 26.99
CA ASN A 75 6.75 21.79 27.23
C ASN A 75 6.35 21.04 25.95
N THR A 76 6.43 21.71 24.81
CA THR A 76 6.31 21.14 23.46
C THR A 76 7.42 21.75 22.59
N PRO A 77 7.88 21.04 21.54
CA PRO A 77 8.87 21.57 20.60
C PRO A 77 8.46 22.91 20.01
N VAL A 78 9.38 23.87 19.97
CA VAL A 78 9.21 25.17 19.29
C VAL A 78 10.42 25.46 18.43
N GLN A 79 10.18 25.97 17.22
CA GLN A 79 11.25 26.27 16.26
C GLN A 79 12.13 27.43 16.76
N ALA A 80 13.45 27.22 16.75
CA ALA A 80 14.43 28.28 16.93
C ALA A 80 14.43 29.20 15.70
N ARG A 81 14.47 30.51 15.90
CA ARG A 81 14.26 31.49 14.83
C ARG A 81 15.56 31.93 14.18
N GLY A 82 15.50 32.29 12.89
CA GLY A 82 16.63 32.91 12.20
C GLY A 82 17.75 31.94 11.84
N LEU A 83 17.43 30.65 11.70
CA LEU A 83 18.32 29.62 11.19
C LEU A 83 17.79 29.07 9.87
N ASN A 84 18.71 28.60 9.03
CA ASN A 84 18.47 27.91 7.78
C ASN A 84 19.66 27.02 7.46
N ASP A 85 19.45 25.97 6.67
CA ASP A 85 20.50 25.06 6.20
C ASP A 85 21.36 24.47 7.34
N VAL A 86 20.73 24.15 8.48
CA VAL A 86 21.41 23.52 9.62
C VAL A 86 21.68 22.05 9.29
N MET A 87 22.92 21.61 9.53
CA MET A 87 23.35 20.23 9.31
C MET A 87 23.67 19.49 10.61
N ASP A 88 23.99 20.21 11.68
CA ASP A 88 24.26 19.61 12.98
C ASP A 88 23.81 20.51 14.14
N ILE A 89 23.46 19.90 15.27
CA ILE A 89 23.11 20.60 16.50
C ILE A 89 23.77 19.96 17.72
N HIS A 90 24.00 20.78 18.74
CA HIS A 90 24.42 20.32 20.06
C HIS A 90 23.86 21.22 21.15
N THR A 91 23.80 20.70 22.36
CA THR A 91 23.34 21.42 23.56
C THR A 91 24.46 21.51 24.59
N GLY A 92 24.36 22.52 25.46
CA GLY A 92 25.13 22.71 26.69
C GLY A 92 24.22 22.59 27.93
N VAL A 93 24.67 23.09 29.09
CA VAL A 93 23.83 23.15 30.31
C VAL A 93 22.59 24.01 30.11
N ARG A 94 22.76 25.21 29.55
CA ARG A 94 21.68 26.16 29.20
C ARG A 94 22.02 26.91 27.93
N SER A 95 22.69 26.26 26.99
CA SER A 95 23.02 26.79 25.68
C SER A 95 22.68 25.77 24.59
N THR A 96 22.50 26.26 23.38
CA THR A 96 22.26 25.46 22.18
C THR A 96 23.14 25.98 21.06
N MET A 97 23.57 25.07 20.20
CA MET A 97 24.48 25.31 19.10
C MET A 97 23.93 24.68 17.82
N ALA A 98 24.16 25.34 16.69
CA ALA A 98 23.87 24.82 15.36
C ALA A 98 25.07 25.05 14.44
N LEU A 99 25.36 24.05 13.61
CA LEU A 99 26.31 24.13 12.50
C LEU A 99 25.52 24.16 11.20
N ARG A 100 25.80 25.16 10.37
CA ARG A 100 25.18 25.30 9.05
C ARG A 100 26.04 24.68 7.96
N SER A 101 25.44 24.38 6.82
CA SER A 101 26.10 23.78 5.65
C SER A 101 27.21 24.64 5.05
N ASP A 102 27.21 25.94 5.31
CA ASP A 102 28.29 26.87 4.95
C ASP A 102 29.48 26.83 5.93
N GLY A 103 29.44 25.95 6.93
CA GLY A 103 30.49 25.80 7.95
C GLY A 103 30.44 26.85 9.06
N THR A 104 29.39 27.68 9.13
CA THR A 104 29.21 28.66 10.21
C THR A 104 28.58 28.04 11.46
N VAL A 105 29.06 28.46 12.63
CA VAL A 105 28.54 28.02 13.94
C VAL A 105 27.69 29.12 14.55
N TRP A 106 26.52 28.76 15.04
CA TRP A 106 25.55 29.65 15.68
C TRP A 106 25.23 29.16 17.08
N THR A 107 25.16 30.06 18.05
CA THR A 107 24.94 29.73 19.46
C THR A 107 23.93 30.66 20.10
N TRP A 108 23.19 30.14 21.09
CA TRP A 108 22.24 30.90 21.90
C TRP A 108 22.04 30.24 23.26
N GLY A 109 21.43 30.97 24.19
CA GLY A 109 21.21 30.60 25.58
C GLY A 109 22.07 31.41 26.55
N SER A 110 22.43 30.77 27.66
CA SER A 110 23.29 31.34 28.70
C SER A 110 24.70 31.59 28.18
N ASN A 111 25.30 32.72 28.59
CA ASN A 111 26.62 33.16 28.16
C ASN A 111 27.48 33.76 29.29
N GLU A 112 27.11 33.58 30.55
CA GLU A 112 27.83 34.18 31.70
C GLU A 112 29.32 33.77 31.74
N ASN A 113 29.67 32.60 31.19
CA ASN A 113 31.03 32.09 31.10
C ASN A 113 31.63 32.24 29.68
N GLY A 114 31.00 33.02 28.79
CA GLY A 114 31.43 33.15 27.40
C GLY A 114 31.16 31.92 26.53
N GLN A 115 30.35 30.96 27.00
CA GLN A 115 30.13 29.67 26.34
C GLN A 115 29.42 29.77 24.98
N LEU A 116 28.88 30.94 24.62
CA LEU A 116 28.37 31.21 23.28
C LEU A 116 29.48 31.58 22.30
N GLY A 117 30.65 32.05 22.75
CA GLY A 117 31.80 32.35 21.87
C GLY A 117 31.66 33.63 21.05
N ILE A 118 30.71 34.50 21.42
CA ILE A 118 30.33 35.69 20.65
C ILE A 118 31.09 36.97 21.06
N GLY A 119 32.24 36.83 21.75
CA GLY A 119 33.07 37.94 22.21
C GLY A 119 32.50 38.73 23.40
N THR A 120 31.39 38.29 23.99
CA THR A 120 30.74 38.91 25.15
C THR A 120 30.29 37.84 26.14
N THR A 121 29.78 38.24 27.31
CA THR A 121 29.18 37.35 28.31
C THR A 121 27.67 37.53 28.47
N ALA A 122 27.02 38.20 27.52
CA ALA A 122 25.58 38.45 27.55
C ALA A 122 24.80 37.25 26.98
N ASP A 123 23.79 36.78 27.71
CA ASP A 123 22.85 35.75 27.27
C ASP A 123 22.16 36.15 25.96
N LYS A 124 21.79 35.17 25.14
CA LYS A 124 21.07 35.36 23.87
C LYS A 124 19.84 34.45 23.81
N ASN A 125 18.70 35.00 23.46
CA ASN A 125 17.46 34.23 23.25
C ASN A 125 17.13 33.99 21.76
N VAL A 126 18.08 34.30 20.88
CA VAL A 126 18.05 34.01 19.45
C VAL A 126 19.43 33.51 19.01
N PRO A 127 19.49 32.57 18.05
CA PRO A 127 20.73 32.14 17.42
C PRO A 127 21.61 33.33 16.99
N THR A 128 22.87 33.31 17.41
CA THR A 128 23.87 34.36 17.12
C THR A 128 25.13 33.72 16.54
N PRO A 129 25.73 34.27 15.46
CA PRO A 129 26.89 33.65 14.83
C PRO A 129 28.15 33.80 15.69
N VAL A 130 28.98 32.75 15.69
CA VAL A 130 30.32 32.75 16.31
C VAL A 130 31.34 33.22 15.28
N SER A 131 32.01 34.32 15.58
CA SER A 131 33.04 34.90 14.71
C SER A 131 34.39 34.19 14.88
N GLY A 132 35.22 34.19 13.82
CA GLY A 132 36.59 33.68 13.87
C GLY A 132 36.74 32.17 13.62
N LEU A 133 35.66 31.49 13.24
CA LEU A 133 35.68 30.09 12.81
C LEU A 133 35.45 29.98 11.30
N SER A 134 36.07 28.98 10.68
CA SER A 134 35.83 28.61 9.28
C SER A 134 36.09 27.12 9.07
N GLY A 135 35.40 26.52 8.11
CA GLY A 135 35.56 25.10 7.75
C GLY A 135 35.26 24.16 8.91
N ILE A 136 34.20 24.43 9.69
CA ILE A 136 33.77 23.57 10.80
C ILE A 136 32.94 22.40 10.26
N LYS A 137 33.24 21.19 10.73
CA LYS A 137 32.53 19.95 10.39
C LYS A 137 31.77 19.32 11.56
N ALA A 138 32.13 19.67 12.80
CA ALA A 138 31.43 19.17 13.99
C ALA A 138 31.51 20.17 15.16
N ILE A 139 30.52 20.10 16.05
CA ILE A 139 30.38 20.96 17.23
C ILE A 139 30.04 20.13 18.47
N SER A 140 30.45 20.59 19.65
CA SER A 140 30.06 19.97 20.93
C SER A 140 29.96 21.01 22.05
N GLY A 141 28.84 21.02 22.77
CA GLY A 141 28.60 21.86 23.96
C GLY A 141 28.47 21.09 25.28
N GLY A 142 28.26 19.77 25.21
CA GLY A 142 28.29 18.88 26.37
C GLY A 142 27.28 19.18 27.49
N LEU A 143 27.62 18.71 28.69
CA LEU A 143 26.91 19.06 29.93
C LEU A 143 27.68 20.11 30.74
N GLY A 144 28.50 20.92 30.06
CA GLY A 144 29.37 21.92 30.66
C GLY A 144 29.05 23.36 30.28
N TYR A 145 29.97 24.24 30.66
CA TYR A 145 29.95 25.68 30.36
C TYR A 145 31.06 26.10 29.38
N HIS A 146 31.53 25.15 28.56
CA HIS A 146 32.46 25.40 27.47
C HIS A 146 31.91 24.73 26.21
N SER A 147 32.39 25.20 25.06
CA SER A 147 31.95 24.74 23.75
C SER A 147 33.17 24.43 22.90
N MET A 148 33.00 23.54 21.94
CA MET A 148 34.04 23.01 21.08
C MET A 148 33.57 23.01 19.62
N ALA A 149 34.49 23.24 18.70
CA ALA A 149 34.31 23.07 17.27
C ALA A 149 35.50 22.33 16.66
N LEU A 150 35.22 21.42 15.72
CA LEU A 150 36.19 20.65 14.97
C LEU A 150 36.16 21.10 13.52
N THR A 151 37.32 21.46 13.00
CA THR A 151 37.49 21.85 11.60
C THR A 151 37.69 20.64 10.69
N GLU A 152 37.50 20.83 9.38
CA GLU A 152 37.75 19.82 8.35
C GLU A 152 39.17 19.23 8.42
N ASN A 153 40.16 20.08 8.72
CA ASN A 153 41.58 19.68 8.81
C ASN A 153 41.97 19.01 10.13
N GLY A 154 41.01 18.73 11.02
CA GLY A 154 41.27 18.02 12.28
C GLY A 154 41.83 18.88 13.40
N THR A 155 41.70 20.21 13.33
CA THR A 155 42.03 21.12 14.44
C THR A 155 40.81 21.41 15.32
N VAL A 156 41.05 21.56 16.63
CA VAL A 156 40.00 21.77 17.63
C VAL A 156 40.06 23.19 18.18
N TRP A 157 38.92 23.85 18.20
CA TRP A 157 38.72 25.17 18.79
C TRP A 157 37.77 25.08 19.96
N THR A 158 38.04 25.82 21.02
CA THR A 158 37.24 25.82 22.26
C THR A 158 37.01 27.24 22.77
N TRP A 159 35.93 27.44 23.52
CA TRP A 159 35.65 28.70 24.21
C TRP A 159 34.72 28.46 25.40
N GLY A 160 34.57 29.47 26.25
CA GLY A 160 33.76 29.42 27.46
C GLY A 160 34.61 29.31 28.72
N LYS A 161 34.04 28.64 29.73
CA LYS A 161 34.66 28.41 31.04
C LYS A 161 35.99 27.65 30.93
N ASN A 162 36.97 28.00 31.77
CA ASN A 162 38.32 27.40 31.72
C ASN A 162 39.00 27.24 33.09
N ASP A 163 38.25 27.22 34.20
CA ASP A 163 38.86 27.22 35.55
C ASP A 163 39.76 26.00 35.82
N ASN A 164 39.52 24.88 35.11
CA ASN A 164 40.26 23.62 35.25
C ASN A 164 41.07 23.28 33.98
N GLY A 165 41.19 24.21 33.04
CA GLY A 165 41.86 24.00 31.76
C GLY A 165 41.00 23.31 30.70
N GLU A 166 39.67 23.40 30.78
CA GLU A 166 38.69 22.85 29.83
C GLU A 166 38.93 23.26 28.37
N LEU A 167 39.62 24.38 28.13
CA LEU A 167 39.93 24.86 26.79
C LEU A 167 41.20 24.25 26.19
N GLY A 168 42.00 23.50 26.97
CA GLY A 168 43.16 22.79 26.44
C GLY A 168 44.24 23.70 25.83
N ASN A 169 44.24 25.00 26.16
CA ASN A 169 45.10 26.02 25.59
C ASN A 169 46.31 26.35 26.48
N GLY A 170 46.57 25.54 27.51
CA GLY A 170 47.65 25.74 28.48
C GLY A 170 47.37 26.80 29.55
N THR A 171 46.16 27.35 29.60
CA THR A 171 45.75 28.37 30.58
C THR A 171 44.54 27.91 31.38
N THR A 172 44.22 28.66 32.45
CA THR A 172 42.97 28.52 33.21
C THR A 172 42.07 29.75 33.07
N VAL A 173 42.21 30.49 31.96
CA VAL A 173 41.50 31.76 31.73
C VAL A 173 40.34 31.53 30.78
N GLN A 174 39.13 31.94 31.22
CA GLN A 174 37.91 31.95 30.40
C GLN A 174 38.13 32.67 29.07
N GLN A 175 37.57 32.14 27.99
CA GLN A 175 37.64 32.75 26.67
C GLN A 175 36.23 33.02 26.13
N ASN A 176 35.93 34.27 25.82
CA ASN A 176 34.63 34.66 25.27
C ASN A 176 34.56 34.49 23.74
N SER A 177 35.67 34.11 23.11
CA SER A 177 35.80 33.84 21.68
C SER A 177 36.58 32.54 21.48
N PRO A 178 36.43 31.85 20.34
CA PRO A 178 37.17 30.62 20.05
C PRO A 178 38.69 30.78 20.16
N VAL A 179 39.33 29.83 20.84
CA VAL A 179 40.78 29.66 20.93
C VAL A 179 41.19 28.25 20.50
N LEU A 180 42.39 28.11 19.96
CA LEU A 180 42.93 26.83 19.50
C LEU A 180 43.38 25.95 20.68
N VAL A 181 43.05 24.66 20.63
CA VAL A 181 43.62 23.64 21.51
C VAL A 181 45.06 23.35 21.08
N ILE A 182 46.01 23.41 22.01
CA ILE A 182 47.43 23.27 21.68
C ILE A 182 47.88 21.80 21.69
N GLY A 183 48.79 21.45 20.77
CA GLY A 183 49.41 20.11 20.74
C GLY A 183 48.52 18.98 20.24
N LEU A 184 47.41 19.29 19.57
CA LEU A 184 46.45 18.30 19.07
C LEU A 184 46.21 18.48 17.56
N SER A 185 46.17 17.37 16.82
CA SER A 185 45.93 17.31 15.38
C SER A 185 45.31 15.96 15.01
N ASP A 186 44.88 15.81 13.76
CA ASP A 186 44.26 14.59 13.22
C ASP A 186 43.00 14.14 13.99
N VAL A 187 42.26 15.09 14.55
CA VAL A 187 41.03 14.83 15.31
C VAL A 187 39.88 14.52 14.37
N THR A 188 39.12 13.47 14.70
CA THR A 188 37.95 12.99 13.96
C THR A 188 36.65 13.20 14.71
N ALA A 189 36.67 13.21 16.05
CA ALA A 189 35.50 13.52 16.88
C ALA A 189 35.89 14.27 18.16
N ILE A 190 34.94 15.03 18.71
CA ILE A 190 35.07 15.82 19.93
C ILE A 190 33.88 15.60 20.85
N ALA A 191 34.08 15.65 22.16
CA ALA A 191 33.01 15.61 23.14
C ALA A 191 33.33 16.49 24.34
N ALA A 192 32.46 17.47 24.62
CA ALA A 192 32.52 18.27 25.84
C ALA A 192 31.82 17.54 27.00
N GLY A 193 32.52 17.37 28.12
CA GLY A 193 31.96 16.93 29.40
C GLY A 193 31.50 18.10 30.26
N GLY A 194 31.24 17.86 31.54
CA GLY A 194 30.85 18.93 32.48
C GLY A 194 31.93 19.99 32.67
N TYR A 195 33.17 19.55 32.96
CA TYR A 195 34.33 20.41 33.21
C TYR A 195 35.61 19.84 32.58
N TYR A 196 35.48 19.05 31.51
CA TYR A 196 36.59 18.41 30.81
C TYR A 196 36.19 18.17 29.35
N SER A 197 37.14 17.83 28.51
CA SER A 197 36.93 17.60 27.09
C SER A 197 37.62 16.33 26.63
N LEU A 198 37.07 15.74 25.57
CA LEU A 198 37.62 14.57 24.88
C LEU A 198 37.78 14.86 23.38
N ALA A 199 38.80 14.26 22.78
CA ALA A 199 39.00 14.19 21.35
C ALA A 199 39.40 12.79 20.92
N LEU A 200 38.82 12.30 19.84
CA LEU A 200 39.20 11.07 19.16
C LEU A 200 40.08 11.43 17.97
N LYS A 201 41.25 10.80 17.86
CA LYS A 201 42.13 10.93 16.71
C LYS A 201 41.85 9.85 15.67
N SER A 202 42.29 10.09 14.43
CA SER A 202 42.19 9.15 13.31
C SER A 202 42.94 7.83 13.52
N ASP A 203 43.92 7.80 14.41
CA ASP A 203 44.65 6.60 14.84
C ASP A 203 43.90 5.75 15.88
N GLY A 204 42.68 6.14 16.26
CA GLY A 204 41.85 5.43 17.22
C GLY A 204 42.25 5.67 18.69
N THR A 205 43.11 6.65 18.97
CA THR A 205 43.45 7.08 20.34
C THR A 205 42.54 8.20 20.83
N ILE A 206 42.29 8.22 22.13
CA ILE A 206 41.51 9.29 22.80
C ILE A 206 42.47 10.20 23.55
N TRP A 207 42.23 11.50 23.47
CA TRP A 207 42.92 12.55 24.21
C TRP A 207 41.91 13.33 25.06
N ALA A 208 42.31 13.70 26.28
CA ALA A 208 41.45 14.34 27.26
C ALA A 208 42.17 15.51 27.94
N TRP A 209 41.43 16.51 28.39
CA TRP A 209 41.95 17.63 29.20
C TRP A 209 40.84 18.29 30.02
N GLY A 210 41.20 19.16 30.95
CA GLY A 210 40.31 19.78 31.93
C GLY A 210 40.38 19.12 33.31
N ALA A 211 39.25 19.11 34.03
CA ALA A 211 39.12 18.55 35.36
C ALA A 211 39.33 17.03 35.39
N ASN A 212 40.00 16.52 36.43
CA ASN A 212 40.34 15.10 36.58
C ASN A 212 40.21 14.57 38.02
N GLY A 213 39.57 15.31 38.93
CA GLY A 213 39.51 14.93 40.35
C GLY A 213 38.89 13.54 40.63
N ASN A 214 38.14 12.97 39.69
CA ASN A 214 37.53 11.64 39.77
C ASN A 214 38.08 10.66 38.70
N GLY A 215 39.12 11.04 37.96
CA GLY A 215 39.69 10.23 36.88
C GLY A 215 39.00 10.43 35.53
N GLU A 216 38.29 11.54 35.32
CA GLU A 216 37.56 11.89 34.10
C GLU A 216 38.44 11.84 32.84
N LEU A 217 39.74 12.07 32.98
CA LEU A 217 40.68 12.07 31.85
C LEU A 217 41.21 10.67 31.48
N GLY A 218 41.00 9.65 32.31
CA GLY A 218 41.39 8.27 31.99
C GLY A 218 42.90 8.04 31.82
N ASP A 219 43.73 8.97 32.29
CA ASP A 219 45.20 8.97 32.12
C ASP A 219 45.94 8.24 33.26
N GLY A 220 45.20 7.54 34.13
CA GLY A 220 45.72 6.88 35.32
C GLY A 220 45.96 7.81 36.51
N THR A 221 45.69 9.11 36.37
CA THR A 221 45.87 10.11 37.43
C THR A 221 44.53 10.71 37.88
N ILE A 222 44.60 11.64 38.84
CA ILE A 222 43.47 12.46 39.30
C ILE A 222 43.81 13.97 39.25
N VAL A 223 44.74 14.34 38.38
CA VAL A 223 45.28 15.70 38.28
C VAL A 223 44.78 16.34 37.00
N ASP A 224 44.22 17.55 37.13
CA ASP A 224 43.73 18.35 36.02
C ASP A 224 44.83 18.58 34.98
N LYS A 225 44.44 18.68 33.71
CA LYS A 225 45.36 18.90 32.59
C LYS A 225 44.90 20.08 31.77
N HIS A 226 45.75 21.10 31.65
CA HIS A 226 45.42 22.29 30.86
C HIS A 226 45.78 22.14 29.38
N THR A 227 46.32 20.99 29.00
CA THR A 227 46.64 20.59 27.63
C THR A 227 46.22 19.13 27.43
N PRO A 228 45.89 18.71 26.21
CA PRO A 228 45.52 17.33 25.92
C PRO A 228 46.54 16.30 26.44
N VAL A 229 46.04 15.27 27.12
CA VAL A 229 46.77 14.06 27.53
C VAL A 229 46.09 12.83 26.95
N GLN A 230 46.86 11.81 26.57
CA GLN A 230 46.28 10.57 26.04
C GLN A 230 45.62 9.73 27.14
N VAL A 231 44.43 9.20 26.86
CA VAL A 231 43.75 8.19 27.69
C VAL A 231 44.58 6.90 27.69
N SER A 232 44.81 6.31 28.87
CA SER A 232 45.70 5.17 29.02
C SER A 232 45.03 3.84 28.67
N GLY A 233 45.75 2.98 27.94
CA GLY A 233 45.38 1.56 27.78
C GLY A 233 44.17 1.28 26.87
N LEU A 234 43.78 2.23 26.02
CA LEU A 234 42.67 2.07 25.07
C LEU A 234 43.10 2.46 23.64
N SER A 235 42.76 1.61 22.68
CA SER A 235 43.02 1.77 21.24
C SER A 235 41.80 1.33 20.42
N ASP A 236 41.85 1.51 19.11
CA ASP A 236 40.82 1.05 18.16
C ASP A 236 39.43 1.63 18.47
N VAL A 237 39.41 2.86 18.98
CA VAL A 237 38.18 3.58 19.33
C VAL A 237 37.57 4.19 18.08
N ILE A 238 36.26 4.04 17.92
CA ILE A 238 35.50 4.57 16.78
C ILE A 238 34.50 5.65 17.18
N ALA A 239 34.12 5.74 18.46
CA ALA A 239 33.23 6.76 18.96
C ALA A 239 33.51 7.09 20.43
N ILE A 240 33.23 8.34 20.81
CA ILE A 240 33.39 8.87 22.16
C ILE A 240 32.15 9.67 22.56
N THR A 241 31.82 9.68 23.85
CA THR A 241 30.89 10.65 24.43
C THR A 241 31.30 10.97 25.87
N ALA A 242 30.85 12.12 26.36
CA ALA A 242 31.11 12.60 27.70
C ALA A 242 29.77 12.83 28.41
N GLY A 243 29.61 12.27 29.61
CA GLY A 243 28.58 12.67 30.55
C GLY A 243 29.05 13.81 31.45
N GLY A 244 28.35 14.04 32.56
CA GLY A 244 28.68 15.12 33.49
C GLY A 244 30.13 15.05 34.03
N SER A 245 30.54 13.88 34.51
CA SER A 245 31.90 13.62 35.03
C SER A 245 32.36 12.16 34.78
N HIS A 246 31.83 11.53 33.73
CA HIS A 246 32.27 10.22 33.27
C HIS A 246 32.35 10.22 31.76
N SER A 247 33.17 9.34 31.20
CA SER A 247 33.38 9.21 29.76
C SER A 247 33.00 7.81 29.29
N LEU A 248 32.60 7.72 28.02
CA LEU A 248 32.29 6.46 27.36
C LEU A 248 32.95 6.42 25.98
N ALA A 249 33.36 5.23 25.55
CA ALA A 249 33.92 5.00 24.23
C ALA A 249 33.43 3.68 23.63
N ILE A 250 33.26 3.64 22.31
CA ILE A 250 33.01 2.42 21.53
C ILE A 250 34.29 2.03 20.82
N LYS A 251 34.71 0.76 20.96
CA LYS A 251 35.78 0.17 20.16
C LYS A 251 35.24 -0.42 18.85
N GLN A 252 36.12 -0.63 17.88
CA GLN A 252 35.78 -1.24 16.58
C GLN A 252 35.13 -2.64 16.71
N ASP A 253 35.41 -3.36 17.79
CA ASP A 253 34.79 -4.66 18.11
C ASP A 253 33.36 -4.55 18.66
N GLY A 254 32.80 -3.34 18.76
CA GLY A 254 31.46 -3.07 19.29
C GLY A 254 31.36 -3.08 20.82
N THR A 255 32.49 -3.17 21.53
CA THR A 255 32.51 -3.11 23.00
C THR A 255 32.52 -1.67 23.52
N VAL A 256 31.89 -1.46 24.67
CA VAL A 256 31.83 -0.15 25.33
C VAL A 256 32.78 -0.12 26.53
N TRP A 257 33.51 0.99 26.67
CA TRP A 257 34.43 1.25 27.76
C TRP A 257 34.08 2.56 28.46
N ALA A 258 34.31 2.64 29.76
CA ALA A 258 33.94 3.77 30.59
C ALA A 258 35.03 4.13 31.62
N TRP A 259 35.14 5.40 32.00
CA TRP A 259 36.01 5.86 33.10
C TRP A 259 35.50 7.17 33.72
N GLY A 260 36.14 7.60 34.81
CA GLY A 260 35.74 8.76 35.61
C GLY A 260 34.88 8.39 36.81
N ILE A 261 33.92 9.26 37.14
CA ILE A 261 33.06 9.10 38.30
C ILE A 261 32.14 7.87 38.18
N ASN A 262 31.95 7.14 39.28
CA ASN A 262 31.10 5.94 39.30
C ASN A 262 30.20 5.83 40.55
N MET A 263 30.07 6.87 41.36
CA MET A 263 29.27 6.79 42.60
C MET A 263 27.80 6.38 42.36
N TYR A 264 27.27 6.64 41.16
CA TYR A 264 25.93 6.25 40.72
C TYR A 264 25.87 4.96 39.90
N GLY A 265 27.01 4.31 39.63
CA GLY A 265 27.09 3.16 38.74
C GLY A 265 27.18 3.51 37.25
N THR A 266 27.51 4.76 36.92
CA THR A 266 27.62 5.31 35.55
C THR A 266 28.62 4.58 34.65
N LEU A 267 29.56 3.83 35.21
CA LEU A 267 30.52 3.08 34.40
C LEU A 267 30.02 1.70 33.97
N GLY A 268 28.88 1.23 34.51
CA GLY A 268 28.27 -0.04 34.07
C GLY A 268 29.13 -1.30 34.34
N ASP A 269 30.16 -1.18 35.19
CA ASP A 269 31.12 -2.25 35.50
C ASP A 269 30.67 -3.14 36.67
N GLY A 270 29.44 -2.95 37.16
CA GLY A 270 28.87 -3.63 38.32
C GLY A 270 29.35 -3.08 39.67
N THR A 271 30.10 -1.97 39.69
CA THR A 271 30.62 -1.36 40.92
C THR A 271 30.10 0.08 41.10
N ARG A 272 30.57 0.74 42.16
CA ARG A 272 30.40 2.19 42.37
C ARG A 272 31.75 2.90 42.58
N THR A 273 32.82 2.30 42.07
CA THR A 273 34.19 2.78 42.27
C THR A 273 34.63 3.58 41.05
N ASN A 274 35.11 4.81 41.28
CA ASN A 274 35.67 5.65 40.23
C ASN A 274 36.84 4.93 39.54
N ARG A 275 37.05 5.22 38.25
CA ARG A 275 38.11 4.59 37.45
C ARG A 275 38.96 5.67 36.80
N THR A 276 40.24 5.69 37.13
CA THR A 276 41.22 6.59 36.51
C THR A 276 41.77 6.06 35.19
N ILE A 277 41.40 4.83 34.82
CA ILE A 277 41.69 4.20 33.53
C ILE A 277 40.40 3.56 32.98
N PRO A 278 40.24 3.44 31.66
CA PRO A 278 39.10 2.76 31.04
C PRO A 278 38.83 1.37 31.61
N VAL A 279 37.57 1.09 31.92
CA VAL A 279 37.04 -0.24 32.28
C VAL A 279 35.96 -0.65 31.28
N LYS A 280 35.91 -1.93 30.93
CA LYS A 280 34.89 -2.46 30.03
C LYS A 280 33.52 -2.48 30.72
N VAL A 281 32.50 -1.96 30.03
CA VAL A 281 31.10 -2.04 30.45
C VAL A 281 30.60 -3.48 30.32
N ARG A 282 29.84 -3.96 31.31
CA ARG A 282 29.33 -5.36 31.32
C ARG A 282 28.10 -5.52 30.45
N ASN A 283 27.90 -6.74 29.93
CA ASN A 283 26.64 -7.19 29.31
C ASN A 283 26.16 -6.37 28.09
N LEU A 284 27.07 -5.69 27.38
CA LEU A 284 26.78 -5.05 26.09
C LEU A 284 27.59 -5.70 24.99
N GLN A 285 26.97 -5.86 23.82
CA GLN A 285 27.58 -6.34 22.58
C GLN A 285 26.99 -5.54 21.42
N HIS A 286 27.74 -5.43 20.32
CA HIS A 286 27.25 -4.84 19.06
C HIS A 286 26.66 -3.42 19.22
N ILE A 287 27.28 -2.59 20.06
CA ILE A 287 26.82 -1.21 20.29
C ILE A 287 27.24 -0.31 19.13
N LYS A 288 26.29 0.44 18.58
CA LYS A 288 26.51 1.42 17.50
C LYS A 288 26.53 2.86 17.98
N ALA A 289 25.86 3.18 19.09
CA ALA A 289 25.84 4.54 19.66
C ALA A 289 25.78 4.53 21.20
N ILE A 290 26.30 5.60 21.78
CA ILE A 290 26.35 5.84 23.24
C ILE A 290 25.97 7.29 23.54
N ALA A 291 25.31 7.52 24.67
CA ALA A 291 25.01 8.86 25.15
C ALA A 291 25.28 8.97 26.66
N GLY A 292 26.01 10.02 27.06
CA GLY A 292 26.26 10.36 28.44
C GLY A 292 25.26 11.38 28.96
N GLY A 293 24.56 11.05 30.04
CA GLY A 293 23.78 12.02 30.80
C GLY A 293 24.59 12.63 31.96
N GLY A 294 23.91 13.40 32.81
CA GLY A 294 24.55 14.00 33.98
C GLY A 294 25.17 12.94 34.91
N HIS A 295 24.35 11.94 35.26
CA HIS A 295 24.73 10.84 36.15
C HIS A 295 24.20 9.48 35.68
N HIS A 296 23.92 9.34 34.38
CA HIS A 296 23.50 8.09 33.75
C HIS A 296 24.12 7.95 32.37
N SER A 297 23.97 6.78 31.80
CA SER A 297 24.52 6.41 30.50
C SER A 297 23.50 5.61 29.73
N LEU A 298 23.53 5.76 28.41
CA LEU A 298 22.72 5.02 27.46
C LEU A 298 23.60 4.38 26.39
N ALA A 299 23.16 3.24 25.88
CA ALA A 299 23.72 2.62 24.68
C ALA A 299 22.60 2.16 23.75
N LEU A 300 22.90 2.16 22.46
CA LEU A 300 22.02 1.69 21.38
C LEU A 300 22.75 0.60 20.59
N ASP A 301 22.16 -0.58 20.52
CA ASP A 301 22.71 -1.69 19.73
C ASP A 301 22.30 -1.61 18.25
N GLN A 302 22.86 -2.52 17.43
CA GLN A 302 22.62 -2.55 15.99
C GLN A 302 21.16 -2.86 15.64
N GLU A 303 20.49 -3.66 16.47
CA GLU A 303 19.09 -4.07 16.34
C GLU A 303 18.11 -2.95 16.70
N GLY A 304 18.58 -1.87 17.33
CA GLY A 304 17.76 -0.73 17.70
C GLY A 304 17.15 -0.82 19.09
N ASN A 305 17.73 -1.63 19.99
CA ASN A 305 17.37 -1.66 21.40
C ASN A 305 18.21 -0.67 22.21
N VAL A 306 17.58 -0.08 23.22
CA VAL A 306 18.22 0.89 24.12
C VAL A 306 18.53 0.23 25.45
N TRP A 307 19.72 0.53 25.98
CA TRP A 307 20.21 0.06 27.26
C TRP A 307 20.55 1.26 28.15
N GLY A 308 20.18 1.21 29.43
CA GLY A 308 20.42 2.28 30.39
C GLY A 308 21.07 1.81 31.69
N TRP A 309 21.97 2.62 32.26
CA TRP A 309 22.55 2.41 33.59
C TRP A 309 23.01 3.72 34.25
N GLY A 310 23.36 3.66 35.53
CA GLY A 310 23.68 4.81 36.37
C GLY A 310 22.52 5.24 37.27
N ASP A 311 22.43 6.53 37.56
CA ASP A 311 21.35 7.12 38.35
C ASP A 311 19.99 6.93 37.66
N ASN A 312 18.97 6.64 38.46
CA ASN A 312 17.60 6.50 38.00
C ASN A 312 16.59 7.18 38.94
N SER A 313 17.06 8.07 39.82
CA SER A 313 16.23 8.75 40.81
C SER A 313 15.03 9.50 40.20
N ARG A 314 15.15 9.95 38.95
CA ARG A 314 14.11 10.65 38.17
C ARG A 314 13.49 9.78 37.08
N GLY A 315 13.83 8.50 37.00
CA GLY A 315 13.37 7.62 35.93
C GLY A 315 14.14 7.80 34.62
N GLN A 316 15.31 8.45 34.64
CA GLN A 316 16.10 8.77 33.44
C GLN A 316 16.67 7.55 32.69
N LEU A 317 16.56 6.35 33.29
CA LEU A 317 16.86 5.10 32.60
C LEU A 317 15.66 4.53 31.83
N GLY A 318 14.43 4.99 32.06
CA GLY A 318 13.27 4.56 31.27
C GLY A 318 12.82 3.12 31.53
N LEU A 319 13.19 2.54 32.66
CA LEU A 319 12.99 1.12 32.99
C LEU A 319 11.60 0.80 33.60
N GLY A 320 10.70 1.78 33.69
CA GLY A 320 9.41 1.64 34.39
C GLY A 320 9.51 1.73 35.92
N HIS A 321 10.69 2.01 36.45
CA HIS A 321 10.96 2.19 37.88
C HIS A 321 12.10 3.20 38.11
N ASN A 322 12.35 3.58 39.37
CA ASN A 322 13.32 4.64 39.74
C ASN A 322 14.58 4.11 40.46
N SER A 323 14.85 2.81 40.41
CA SER A 323 16.06 2.22 41.00
C SER A 323 17.27 2.35 40.07
N SER A 324 18.38 2.90 40.59
CA SER A 324 19.66 3.05 39.87
C SER A 324 20.30 1.70 39.56
N ARG A 325 21.07 1.62 38.48
CA ARG A 325 21.67 0.37 37.98
C ARG A 325 23.18 0.51 37.81
N THR A 326 23.93 -0.47 38.33
CA THR A 326 25.40 -0.51 38.19
C THR A 326 25.87 -1.34 37.00
N THR A 327 24.94 -1.96 36.28
CA THR A 327 25.14 -2.66 35.01
C THR A 327 24.05 -2.24 34.03
N PRO A 328 24.33 -2.25 32.72
CA PRO A 328 23.32 -2.01 31.69
C PRO A 328 22.08 -2.89 31.84
N GLU A 329 20.91 -2.28 31.65
CA GLU A 329 19.62 -2.95 31.53
C GLU A 329 18.90 -2.44 30.30
N GLN A 330 18.32 -3.37 29.54
CA GLN A 330 17.57 -3.05 28.33
C GLN A 330 16.23 -2.38 28.70
N LEU A 331 15.90 -1.27 28.05
CA LEU A 331 14.58 -0.68 28.13
C LEU A 331 13.58 -1.54 27.34
N THR A 332 12.38 -1.70 27.90
CA THR A 332 11.25 -2.35 27.24
C THR A 332 10.21 -1.31 26.81
N GLY A 333 9.44 -1.60 25.76
CA GLY A 333 8.35 -0.73 25.29
C GLY A 333 8.77 0.35 24.29
N ILE A 334 10.01 0.30 23.80
CA ILE A 334 10.49 1.04 22.64
C ILE A 334 11.41 0.12 21.81
N GLU A 335 11.26 0.18 20.49
CA GLU A 335 11.97 -0.65 19.51
C GLU A 335 12.29 0.17 18.27
N HIS A 336 13.11 -0.36 17.35
CA HIS A 336 13.51 0.32 16.12
C HIS A 336 14.06 1.73 16.37
N VAL A 337 14.89 1.88 17.41
CA VAL A 337 15.52 3.16 17.74
C VAL A 337 16.66 3.45 16.78
N LEU A 338 16.65 4.67 16.25
CA LEU A 338 17.64 5.22 15.34
C LEU A 338 18.73 5.98 16.09
N ASP A 339 18.35 6.82 17.05
CA ASP A 339 19.26 7.69 17.80
C ASP A 339 18.82 7.88 19.26
N ILE A 340 19.78 8.19 20.15
CA ILE A 340 19.59 8.35 21.59
C ILE A 340 20.30 9.61 22.11
N ALA A 341 19.69 10.27 23.10
CA ALA A 341 20.25 11.44 23.75
C ALA A 341 20.13 11.35 25.28
N GLY A 342 21.21 11.72 25.98
CA GLY A 342 21.27 11.80 27.44
C GLY A 342 21.38 13.25 27.90
N GLY A 343 20.38 13.73 28.62
CA GLY A 343 20.39 15.06 29.25
C GLY A 343 20.89 15.02 30.68
N GLY A 344 20.63 16.08 31.46
CA GLY A 344 21.06 16.16 32.86
C GLY A 344 20.43 15.06 33.72
N PHE A 345 19.10 14.96 33.67
CA PHE A 345 18.30 13.95 34.38
C PHE A 345 17.14 13.42 33.53
N HIS A 346 17.25 13.54 32.21
CA HIS A 346 16.28 13.03 31.26
C HIS A 346 17.00 12.40 30.07
N SER A 347 16.25 11.70 29.26
CA SER A 347 16.74 10.95 28.11
C SER A 347 15.70 11.02 27.01
N ALA A 348 16.15 10.83 25.78
CA ALA A 348 15.26 10.78 24.63
C ALA A 348 15.79 9.78 23.58
N ALA A 349 14.87 9.29 22.75
CA ALA A 349 15.17 8.41 21.63
C ALA A 349 14.37 8.84 20.40
N LEU A 350 15.02 8.82 19.24
CA LEU A 350 14.39 8.93 17.92
C LEU A 350 14.19 7.52 17.37
N LYS A 351 12.97 7.17 16.99
CA LYS A 351 12.68 5.94 16.26
C LYS A 351 12.90 6.13 14.76
N LYS A 352 13.08 5.02 14.04
CA LYS A 352 13.15 5.01 12.56
C LYS A 352 11.89 5.58 11.91
N ASP A 353 10.73 5.46 12.57
CA ASP A 353 9.47 6.07 12.15
C ASP A 353 9.40 7.61 12.36
N GLY A 354 10.50 8.27 12.64
CA GLY A 354 10.58 9.73 12.81
C GLY A 354 10.00 10.29 14.11
N ARG A 355 9.37 9.47 14.96
CA ARG A 355 8.80 9.91 16.24
C ARG A 355 9.84 9.89 17.34
N VAL A 356 9.74 10.87 18.23
CA VAL A 356 10.61 11.00 19.40
C VAL A 356 9.90 10.59 20.67
N TRP A 357 10.60 9.85 21.50
CA TRP A 357 10.19 9.41 22.83
C TRP A 357 11.14 10.00 23.88
N GLY A 358 10.60 10.39 25.03
CA GLY A 358 11.39 10.95 26.12
C GLY A 358 11.00 10.39 27.48
N TRP A 359 11.96 10.38 28.41
CA TRP A 359 11.79 9.92 29.79
C TRP A 359 12.74 10.61 30.76
N GLY A 360 12.52 10.45 32.05
CA GLY A 360 13.24 11.09 33.15
C GLY A 360 12.53 12.33 33.71
N LEU A 361 13.33 13.26 34.23
CA LEU A 361 12.89 14.53 34.80
C LEU A 361 12.14 15.38 33.76
N ASN A 362 10.99 15.95 34.12
CA ASN A 362 10.19 16.78 33.21
C ASN A 362 9.65 18.07 33.84
N SER A 363 10.13 18.49 35.01
CA SER A 363 9.64 19.70 35.70
C SER A 363 9.68 20.98 34.85
N SER A 364 10.61 21.05 33.89
CA SER A 364 10.75 22.17 32.95
C SER A 364 10.15 21.89 31.55
N GLY A 365 9.54 20.73 31.35
CA GLY A 365 8.97 20.31 30.06
C GLY A 365 9.96 19.69 29.09
N GLN A 366 11.16 19.27 29.53
CA GLN A 366 12.24 18.74 28.67
C GLN A 366 11.91 17.42 27.96
N ILE A 367 10.84 16.71 28.35
CA ILE A 367 10.33 15.57 27.58
C ILE A 367 9.58 16.06 26.33
N GLY A 368 8.89 17.20 26.38
CA GLY A 368 8.19 17.74 25.20
C GLY A 368 6.85 17.09 24.90
N ASP A 369 6.24 16.39 25.87
CA ASP A 369 4.95 15.69 25.73
C ASP A 369 3.72 16.59 25.98
N GLY A 370 3.93 17.88 26.22
CA GLY A 370 2.90 18.84 26.63
C GLY A 370 2.60 18.84 28.13
N THR A 371 3.32 18.05 28.92
CA THR A 371 3.17 17.99 30.39
C THR A 371 4.43 18.46 31.10
N ARG A 372 4.43 18.41 32.44
CA ARG A 372 5.60 18.66 33.28
C ARG A 372 5.82 17.55 34.33
N ASN A 373 5.32 16.36 34.04
CA ASN A 373 5.41 15.21 34.93
C ASN A 373 6.59 14.33 34.52
N ASP A 374 7.41 13.96 35.48
CA ASP A 374 8.52 13.00 35.28
C ASP A 374 7.96 11.68 34.72
N ARG A 375 8.74 11.01 33.87
CA ARG A 375 8.36 9.73 33.25
C ARG A 375 9.44 8.71 33.52
N ASN A 376 9.12 7.62 34.21
CA ASN A 376 10.09 6.55 34.44
C ASN A 376 10.10 5.47 33.35
N ALA A 377 9.25 5.62 32.33
CA ALA A 377 9.22 4.82 31.12
C ALA A 377 9.13 5.76 29.90
N PRO A 378 9.54 5.32 28.69
CA PRO A 378 9.43 6.11 27.48
C PRO A 378 8.00 6.64 27.26
N ALA A 379 7.89 7.94 27.01
CA ALA A 379 6.63 8.59 26.64
C ALA A 379 6.77 9.28 25.29
N LEU A 380 5.73 9.14 24.44
CA LEU A 380 5.68 9.80 23.14
C LEU A 380 5.67 11.33 23.33
N THR A 381 6.61 12.00 22.66
CA THR A 381 6.71 13.47 22.68
C THR A 381 5.81 14.10 21.62
N LYS A 382 5.76 15.42 21.56
CA LYS A 382 5.14 16.17 20.44
C LYS A 382 6.12 16.44 19.29
N ALA A 383 7.37 15.97 19.37
CA ALA A 383 8.35 16.11 18.30
C ALA A 383 8.17 15.01 17.25
N VAL A 384 8.15 15.43 16.00
CA VAL A 384 8.21 14.57 14.82
C VAL A 384 9.33 15.11 13.95
N LEU A 385 10.32 14.27 13.68
CA LEU A 385 11.56 14.66 13.00
C LEU A 385 11.53 14.37 11.51
N ASP A 386 10.56 13.58 11.06
CA ASP A 386 10.28 13.35 9.66
C ASP A 386 9.26 14.37 9.12
N THR A 387 9.74 15.29 8.30
CA THR A 387 8.89 16.30 7.63
C THR A 387 8.88 16.13 6.10
N THR A 388 9.53 15.09 5.60
CA THR A 388 9.75 14.83 4.18
C THR A 388 8.79 13.76 3.71
N ALA A 389 8.22 13.95 2.52
CA ALA A 389 7.36 12.93 1.94
C ALA A 389 8.20 11.84 1.26
N PRO A 390 7.71 10.58 1.18
CA PRO A 390 8.41 9.51 0.47
C PRO A 390 8.74 9.89 -0.97
N ASP A 391 9.92 9.54 -1.45
CA ASP A 391 10.33 9.72 -2.83
C ASP A 391 9.88 8.54 -3.69
N THR A 392 8.99 8.80 -4.65
CA THR A 392 8.51 7.78 -5.60
C THR A 392 9.49 7.53 -6.75
N GLY A 393 10.62 8.24 -6.78
CA GLY A 393 11.61 8.22 -7.85
C GLY A 393 11.00 8.70 -9.17
N ARG A 394 10.86 7.78 -10.14
CA ARG A 394 10.16 8.10 -11.40
C ARG A 394 8.64 8.00 -11.28
N GLY A 395 8.11 7.49 -10.17
CA GLY A 395 6.67 7.37 -9.91
C GLY A 395 5.91 6.57 -10.98
N MET A 396 6.54 5.60 -11.66
CA MET A 396 5.91 4.89 -12.77
C MET A 396 4.97 3.79 -12.29
N LEU A 397 3.76 3.77 -12.85
CA LEU A 397 2.78 2.68 -12.71
C LEU A 397 2.75 1.86 -14.00
N SER A 398 2.61 0.54 -13.89
CA SER A 398 2.53 -0.37 -15.03
C SER A 398 1.33 -1.30 -14.92
N PRO A 399 0.52 -1.48 -15.98
CA PRO A 399 -0.51 -2.50 -15.99
C PRO A 399 0.12 -3.87 -16.28
N TYR A 400 -0.18 -4.88 -15.46
CA TYR A 400 0.26 -6.26 -15.66
C TYR A 400 -0.90 -7.21 -16.00
N LEU A 401 -2.14 -6.76 -15.77
CA LEU A 401 -3.37 -7.50 -16.10
C LEU A 401 -4.38 -6.50 -16.67
N ILE A 402 -4.96 -6.83 -17.84
CA ILE A 402 -6.06 -6.06 -18.44
C ILE A 402 -7.08 -7.06 -18.99
N THR A 403 -8.27 -7.07 -18.39
CA THR A 403 -9.41 -7.90 -18.76
C THR A 403 -10.60 -7.01 -19.12
N VAL A 404 -11.78 -7.60 -19.32
CA VAL A 404 -13.01 -6.85 -19.59
C VAL A 404 -13.49 -6.09 -18.35
N ASP A 405 -13.26 -6.61 -17.14
CA ASP A 405 -13.81 -6.07 -15.89
C ASP A 405 -12.76 -5.79 -14.81
N SER A 406 -11.48 -6.04 -15.09
CA SER A 406 -10.41 -5.94 -14.09
C SER A 406 -9.10 -5.42 -14.68
N ILE A 407 -8.40 -4.58 -13.91
CA ILE A 407 -7.07 -4.05 -14.24
C ILE A 407 -6.12 -4.28 -13.06
N GLY A 408 -5.02 -4.97 -13.29
CA GLY A 408 -3.92 -5.14 -12.34
C GLY A 408 -2.81 -4.13 -12.59
N ILE A 409 -2.45 -3.38 -11.55
CA ILE A 409 -1.40 -2.35 -11.57
C ILE A 409 -0.27 -2.75 -10.63
N GLU A 410 0.97 -2.57 -11.08
CA GLU A 410 2.19 -2.72 -10.29
C GLU A 410 3.06 -1.45 -10.35
N TRP A 411 3.90 -1.26 -9.32
CA TRP A 411 4.78 -0.11 -9.20
C TRP A 411 6.08 -0.48 -8.47
N LEU A 412 7.12 0.33 -8.68
CA LEU A 412 8.35 0.23 -7.89
C LEU A 412 8.13 0.86 -6.52
N GLY A 413 8.72 0.25 -5.49
CA GLY A 413 8.68 0.81 -4.13
C GLY A 413 9.33 2.19 -4.08
N ALA A 414 8.67 3.10 -3.38
CA ALA A 414 9.26 4.38 -3.00
C ALA A 414 10.41 4.17 -2.01
N SER A 415 11.19 5.22 -1.81
CA SER A 415 12.19 5.31 -0.75
C SER A 415 11.87 6.48 0.17
N ASP A 416 12.37 6.44 1.40
CA ASP A 416 12.23 7.53 2.35
C ASP A 416 13.53 7.71 3.13
N ASN A 417 13.74 8.89 3.71
CA ASN A 417 14.94 9.22 4.46
C ASN A 417 14.93 8.68 5.90
N LEU A 418 13.75 8.34 6.44
CA LEU A 418 13.60 7.79 7.80
C LEU A 418 12.83 6.47 7.79
N THR A 419 11.64 6.45 7.22
CA THR A 419 10.77 5.27 7.22
C THR A 419 11.37 4.16 6.34
N GLU A 420 11.48 2.95 6.88
CA GLU A 420 12.02 1.82 6.13
C GLU A 420 11.10 1.48 4.93
N GLN A 421 11.72 1.03 3.83
CA GLN A 421 11.00 0.85 2.56
C GLN A 421 9.85 -0.15 2.66
N ASP A 422 10.00 -1.19 3.48
CA ASP A 422 8.99 -2.21 3.75
C ASP A 422 7.89 -1.74 4.72
N GLU A 423 8.14 -0.68 5.49
CA GLU A 423 7.14 -0.02 6.34
C GLU A 423 6.30 1.02 5.59
N LEU A 424 6.77 1.52 4.44
CA LEU A 424 6.02 2.44 3.58
C LEU A 424 4.68 1.82 3.15
N GLN A 425 3.61 2.60 3.30
CA GLN A 425 2.25 2.14 3.03
C GLN A 425 1.72 2.71 1.72
N TYR A 426 1.11 1.85 0.91
CA TYR A 426 0.61 2.20 -0.42
C TYR A 426 -0.91 1.99 -0.51
N LEU A 427 -1.59 2.84 -1.28
CA LEU A 427 -3.00 2.67 -1.62
C LEU A 427 -3.25 3.07 -3.08
N LEU A 428 -3.83 2.14 -3.85
CA LEU A 428 -4.26 2.38 -5.22
C LEU A 428 -5.61 3.12 -5.24
N TYR A 429 -5.74 4.06 -6.16
CA TYR A 429 -6.97 4.78 -6.46
C TYR A 429 -7.32 4.67 -7.94
N ALA A 430 -8.61 4.61 -8.25
CA ALA A 430 -9.15 4.67 -9.60
C ALA A 430 -10.06 5.90 -9.78
N SER A 431 -10.19 6.42 -10.99
CA SER A 431 -11.13 7.49 -11.34
C SER A 431 -11.55 7.40 -12.80
N HIS A 432 -12.74 7.90 -13.11
CA HIS A 432 -13.23 8.07 -14.49
C HIS A 432 -12.76 9.42 -15.10
N SER A 433 -11.96 10.20 -14.39
CA SER A 433 -11.49 11.51 -14.84
C SER A 433 -10.00 11.71 -14.53
N PRO A 434 -9.27 12.49 -15.35
CA PRO A 434 -7.83 12.73 -15.19
C PRO A 434 -7.47 13.66 -14.01
N ASN A 435 -8.35 13.77 -13.00
CA ASN A 435 -8.22 14.70 -11.88
C ASN A 435 -7.70 14.01 -10.62
N ILE A 436 -6.69 13.15 -10.78
CA ILE A 436 -6.05 12.39 -9.70
C ILE A 436 -4.50 12.45 -9.83
N GLY A 437 -3.95 13.60 -10.23
CA GLY A 437 -2.52 13.77 -10.47
C GLY A 437 -1.70 14.18 -9.24
N THR A 438 -2.34 14.68 -8.18
CA THR A 438 -1.68 15.06 -6.90
C THR A 438 -2.36 14.37 -5.72
N VAL A 439 -1.69 14.26 -4.57
CA VAL A 439 -2.27 13.66 -3.35
C VAL A 439 -3.65 14.25 -3.03
N SER A 440 -3.78 15.58 -3.02
CA SER A 440 -5.06 16.26 -2.74
C SER A 440 -6.15 15.98 -3.78
N GLN A 441 -5.77 15.77 -5.05
CA GLN A 441 -6.70 15.42 -6.11
C GLN A 441 -7.17 13.97 -5.98
N ILE A 442 -6.24 13.05 -5.71
CA ILE A 442 -6.52 11.63 -5.51
C ILE A 442 -7.47 11.44 -4.33
N GLU A 443 -7.21 12.06 -3.19
CA GLU A 443 -8.05 11.91 -1.99
C GLU A 443 -9.46 12.50 -2.15
N ARG A 444 -9.62 13.51 -3.02
CA ARG A 444 -10.93 14.14 -3.27
C ARG A 444 -11.74 13.44 -4.36
N ASN A 445 -11.10 12.99 -5.43
CA ASN A 445 -11.77 12.55 -6.66
C ASN A 445 -11.54 11.07 -7.00
N GLY A 446 -10.59 10.42 -6.32
CA GLY A 446 -10.26 9.01 -6.52
C GLY A 446 -11.13 8.10 -5.66
N ILE A 447 -11.38 6.91 -6.19
CA ILE A 447 -12.04 5.81 -5.48
C ILE A 447 -10.94 4.87 -4.98
N PRO A 448 -10.77 4.69 -3.66
CA PRO A 448 -9.74 3.81 -3.12
C PRO A 448 -10.02 2.34 -3.43
N ILE A 449 -8.99 1.61 -3.84
CA ILE A 449 -9.04 0.17 -4.08
C ILE A 449 -8.34 -0.53 -2.91
N GLY A 450 -9.13 -0.89 -1.90
CA GLY A 450 -8.64 -1.52 -0.66
C GLY A 450 -8.29 -0.49 0.44
N SER A 451 -7.24 -0.78 1.21
CA SER A 451 -6.72 0.08 2.29
C SER A 451 -5.20 0.16 2.22
N TYR A 452 -4.60 1.15 2.89
CA TYR A 452 -3.16 1.27 3.01
C TYR A 452 -2.53 -0.03 3.51
N ALA A 453 -1.53 -0.54 2.80
CA ALA A 453 -0.77 -1.72 3.18
C ALA A 453 0.74 -1.50 3.02
N ALA A 454 1.50 -1.96 4.01
CA ALA A 454 2.95 -1.87 4.05
C ALA A 454 3.59 -2.79 2.99
N GLY A 455 4.60 -2.30 2.26
CA GLY A 455 5.33 -3.08 1.26
C GLY A 455 4.50 -3.56 0.06
N GLN A 456 3.27 -3.08 -0.12
CA GLN A 456 2.40 -3.48 -1.24
C GLN A 456 2.82 -2.78 -2.53
N LEU A 457 3.21 -3.57 -3.54
CA LEU A 457 3.69 -3.07 -4.84
C LEU A 457 2.82 -3.47 -6.04
N LYS A 458 1.71 -4.17 -5.80
CA LYS A 458 0.76 -4.59 -6.83
C LYS A 458 -0.66 -4.75 -6.26
N VAL A 459 -1.65 -4.32 -7.03
CA VAL A 459 -3.09 -4.41 -6.70
C VAL A 459 -3.89 -4.72 -7.97
N VAL A 460 -5.00 -5.44 -7.82
CA VAL A 460 -6.02 -5.62 -8.87
C VAL A 460 -7.25 -4.80 -8.50
N ALA A 461 -7.69 -3.93 -9.41
CA ALA A 461 -8.99 -3.29 -9.35
C ALA A 461 -9.99 -4.18 -10.13
N ASP A 462 -11.00 -4.70 -9.43
CA ASP A 462 -12.05 -5.54 -9.98
C ASP A 462 -13.35 -4.75 -10.23
N ARG A 463 -14.33 -5.38 -10.89
CA ARG A 463 -15.69 -4.85 -11.11
C ARG A 463 -15.70 -3.50 -11.84
N LEU A 464 -14.81 -3.34 -12.81
CA LEU A 464 -14.74 -2.21 -13.72
C LEU A 464 -15.72 -2.38 -14.88
N ASN A 465 -16.15 -1.27 -15.47
CA ASN A 465 -16.99 -1.27 -16.66
C ASN A 465 -16.18 -1.71 -17.88
N GLU A 466 -16.78 -2.50 -18.75
CA GLU A 466 -16.14 -2.99 -19.98
C GLU A 466 -15.92 -1.85 -20.99
N GLY A 467 -14.87 -1.97 -21.81
CA GLY A 467 -14.52 -0.98 -22.84
C GLY A 467 -14.30 0.46 -22.34
N SER A 468 -14.05 0.66 -21.05
CA SER A 468 -14.07 1.97 -20.39
C SER A 468 -12.68 2.45 -20.01
N ASP A 469 -12.44 3.75 -20.18
CA ASP A 469 -11.21 4.42 -19.77
C ASP A 469 -11.19 4.66 -18.25
N TYR A 470 -10.12 4.22 -17.59
CA TYR A 470 -9.84 4.48 -16.18
C TYR A 470 -8.51 5.20 -16.00
N TYR A 471 -8.45 6.08 -15.01
CA TYR A 471 -7.24 6.70 -14.51
C TYR A 471 -6.89 6.08 -13.17
N PHE A 472 -5.64 5.66 -13.00
CA PHE A 472 -5.11 5.09 -11.78
C PHE A 472 -4.01 5.98 -11.21
N ASN A 473 -3.96 6.08 -9.89
CA ASN A 473 -2.81 6.62 -9.19
C ASN A 473 -2.61 5.91 -7.85
N VAL A 474 -1.40 5.94 -7.32
CA VAL A 474 -1.03 5.38 -6.02
C VAL A 474 -0.59 6.51 -5.11
N ILE A 475 -1.12 6.52 -3.88
CA ILE A 475 -0.54 7.30 -2.80
C ILE A 475 0.38 6.38 -2.00
N VAL A 476 1.61 6.81 -1.81
CA VAL A 476 2.50 6.27 -0.77
C VAL A 476 2.50 7.23 0.41
N LYS A 477 2.55 6.67 1.62
CA LYS A 477 2.75 7.44 2.84
C LYS A 477 3.79 6.78 3.75
N ASP A 478 4.51 7.62 4.47
CA ASP A 478 5.43 7.20 5.53
C ASP A 478 4.71 6.88 6.85
N ALA A 479 5.48 6.56 7.89
CA ALA A 479 4.95 6.21 9.20
C ALA A 479 4.34 7.41 9.96
N VAL A 480 4.74 8.65 9.65
CA VAL A 480 4.21 9.88 10.28
C VAL A 480 3.01 10.45 9.52
N GLY A 481 2.77 9.96 8.30
CA GLY A 481 1.67 10.31 7.42
C GLY A 481 1.99 11.34 6.33
N ASN A 482 3.27 11.69 6.06
CA ASN A 482 3.58 12.47 4.86
C ASN A 482 3.33 11.61 3.62
N LYS A 483 2.87 12.24 2.54
CA LYS A 483 2.32 11.55 1.37
C LYS A 483 2.95 12.04 0.09
N SER A 484 3.18 11.10 -0.81
CA SER A 484 3.52 11.37 -2.21
C SER A 484 2.60 10.62 -3.14
N ALA A 485 2.39 11.18 -4.34
CA ALA A 485 1.62 10.56 -5.39
C ALA A 485 2.57 10.04 -6.47
N TYR A 486 2.23 8.89 -7.05
CA TYR A 486 2.86 8.40 -8.28
C TYR A 486 2.38 9.20 -9.50
N ASN A 487 2.96 8.93 -10.66
CA ASN A 487 2.48 9.47 -11.91
C ASN A 487 1.21 8.72 -12.34
N MET A 488 0.15 9.50 -12.58
CA MET A 488 -1.14 8.98 -13.01
C MET A 488 -1.02 8.18 -14.31
N LEU A 489 -1.69 7.03 -14.35
CA LEU A 489 -1.72 6.12 -15.49
C LEU A 489 -3.15 6.03 -16.04
N LYS A 490 -3.32 6.19 -17.36
CA LYS A 490 -4.58 5.92 -18.05
C LYS A 490 -4.56 4.52 -18.66
N VAL A 491 -5.57 3.70 -18.38
CA VAL A 491 -5.73 2.34 -18.93
C VAL A 491 -7.20 2.10 -19.27
N ALA A 492 -7.47 1.48 -20.42
CA ALA A 492 -8.81 1.05 -20.80
C ALA A 492 -9.01 -0.44 -20.47
N THR A 493 -10.18 -0.82 -19.96
CA THR A 493 -10.61 -2.22 -19.94
C THR A 493 -10.82 -2.72 -21.37
N LYS A 494 -10.74 -4.04 -21.56
CA LYS A 494 -11.05 -4.62 -22.87
C LYS A 494 -12.52 -4.45 -23.20
N TRP A 495 -12.84 -4.25 -24.47
CA TRP A 495 -14.22 -4.37 -24.96
C TRP A 495 -14.73 -5.79 -24.74
N PRO A 496 -16.04 -5.98 -24.49
CA PRO A 496 -16.64 -7.31 -24.45
C PRO A 496 -16.34 -8.06 -25.75
N GLN A 497 -16.06 -9.36 -25.62
CA GLN A 497 -16.10 -10.22 -26.79
C GLN A 497 -17.55 -10.36 -27.25
N ILE A 498 -17.78 -10.09 -28.53
CA ILE A 498 -19.07 -10.23 -29.21
C ILE A 498 -19.15 -11.59 -29.91
N TYR A 499 -20.31 -12.22 -29.83
CA TYR A 499 -20.62 -13.55 -30.33
C TYR A 499 -21.78 -13.51 -31.33
N THR A 500 -21.84 -14.49 -32.21
CA THR A 500 -22.88 -14.60 -33.25
C THR A 500 -23.77 -15.81 -33.00
N LEU A 501 -25.08 -15.67 -33.23
CA LEU A 501 -26.02 -16.78 -33.39
C LEU A 501 -26.14 -17.13 -34.87
N THR A 502 -25.93 -18.39 -35.23
CA THR A 502 -26.15 -18.88 -36.60
C THR A 502 -27.09 -20.07 -36.62
N TYR A 503 -27.85 -20.19 -37.71
CA TYR A 503 -28.81 -21.26 -37.93
C TYR A 503 -28.38 -22.13 -39.11
N ASP A 504 -28.60 -23.44 -38.98
CA ASP A 504 -28.32 -24.45 -39.99
C ASP A 504 -29.56 -25.31 -40.24
N GLY A 505 -29.98 -25.43 -41.49
CA GLY A 505 -31.20 -26.16 -41.86
C GLY A 505 -31.09 -27.67 -41.66
N ASN A 506 -29.92 -28.18 -41.29
CA ASN A 506 -29.67 -29.56 -40.88
C ASN A 506 -30.22 -30.57 -41.90
N GLU A 507 -29.66 -30.48 -43.12
CA GLU A 507 -30.06 -31.25 -44.30
C GLU A 507 -31.50 -30.97 -44.79
N ASN A 508 -31.98 -29.74 -44.61
CA ASN A 508 -33.22 -29.30 -45.25
C ASN A 508 -33.10 -29.43 -46.78
N MET A 509 -34.23 -29.69 -47.43
CA MET A 509 -34.32 -29.86 -48.88
C MET A 509 -34.75 -28.58 -49.60
N ALA A 510 -35.48 -27.69 -48.93
CA ALA A 510 -35.84 -26.36 -49.43
C ALA A 510 -36.01 -25.36 -48.27
N GLY A 511 -36.25 -24.08 -48.61
CA GLY A 511 -36.35 -22.97 -47.67
C GLY A 511 -34.99 -22.32 -47.35
N ASN A 512 -35.03 -21.19 -46.65
CA ASN A 512 -33.83 -20.46 -46.20
C ASN A 512 -33.69 -20.56 -44.68
N VAL A 513 -32.46 -20.68 -44.17
CA VAL A 513 -32.22 -20.59 -42.72
C VAL A 513 -32.42 -19.15 -42.24
N PRO A 514 -32.98 -18.94 -41.03
CA PRO A 514 -33.07 -17.60 -40.44
C PRO A 514 -31.68 -16.97 -40.26
N ILE A 515 -31.61 -15.65 -40.38
CA ILE A 515 -30.38 -14.88 -40.13
C ILE A 515 -30.57 -14.14 -38.82
N SER A 516 -29.68 -14.36 -37.86
CA SER A 516 -29.61 -13.50 -36.68
C SER A 516 -28.97 -12.18 -37.08
N GLY A 517 -29.72 -11.08 -36.97
CA GLY A 517 -29.26 -9.73 -37.34
C GLY A 517 -28.46 -9.02 -36.24
N GLU A 518 -28.28 -9.65 -35.08
CA GLU A 518 -27.73 -9.04 -33.86
C GLU A 518 -26.40 -9.70 -33.46
N LEU A 519 -25.53 -8.91 -32.82
CA LEU A 519 -24.29 -9.38 -32.19
C LEU A 519 -24.52 -9.41 -30.68
N PHE A 520 -24.13 -10.49 -30.02
CA PHE A 520 -24.45 -10.74 -28.62
C PHE A 520 -23.19 -10.71 -27.75
N ALA A 521 -23.22 -10.01 -26.62
CA ALA A 521 -22.23 -10.13 -25.56
C ALA A 521 -22.56 -11.33 -24.65
N ARG A 522 -21.63 -11.69 -23.75
CA ARG A 522 -21.88 -12.73 -22.74
C ARG A 522 -23.04 -12.31 -21.84
N GLY A 523 -24.02 -13.19 -21.67
CA GLY A 523 -25.21 -12.97 -20.85
C GLY A 523 -26.37 -12.31 -21.59
N ASP A 524 -26.17 -11.85 -22.82
CA ASP A 524 -27.28 -11.39 -23.66
C ASP A 524 -28.24 -12.54 -23.97
N GLU A 525 -29.53 -12.22 -24.04
CA GLU A 525 -30.59 -13.14 -24.42
C GLU A 525 -30.94 -12.95 -25.90
N ALA A 526 -30.92 -14.03 -26.66
CA ALA A 526 -31.39 -14.07 -28.04
C ALA A 526 -32.72 -14.83 -28.12
N ASP A 527 -33.71 -14.24 -28.78
CA ASP A 527 -34.97 -14.92 -29.09
C ASP A 527 -34.74 -15.91 -30.24
N ILE A 528 -35.07 -17.18 -29.99
CA ILE A 528 -34.91 -18.26 -30.96
C ILE A 528 -35.99 -18.17 -32.03
N GLN A 529 -35.53 -18.02 -33.28
CA GLN A 529 -36.37 -17.74 -34.43
C GLN A 529 -37.24 -18.96 -34.80
N ASP A 530 -38.47 -18.69 -35.24
CA ASP A 530 -39.34 -19.70 -35.83
C ASP A 530 -38.81 -20.13 -37.22
N ASN A 531 -39.47 -21.11 -37.84
CA ASN A 531 -39.24 -21.55 -39.22
C ASN A 531 -39.71 -20.51 -40.26
N THR A 532 -39.29 -19.26 -40.08
CA THR A 532 -39.67 -18.08 -40.88
C THR A 532 -39.23 -18.19 -42.34
N GLY A 533 -38.15 -18.91 -42.60
CA GLY A 533 -37.66 -19.17 -43.95
C GLY A 533 -38.25 -20.42 -44.62
N GLN A 534 -39.30 -21.03 -44.04
CA GLN A 534 -40.04 -22.17 -44.58
C GLN A 534 -39.15 -23.36 -44.94
N LEU A 535 -38.27 -23.75 -44.02
CA LEU A 535 -37.45 -24.96 -44.14
C LEU A 535 -38.36 -26.20 -44.26
N THR A 536 -38.06 -27.07 -45.22
CA THR A 536 -38.75 -28.36 -45.42
C THR A 536 -37.75 -29.53 -45.50
N LYS A 537 -38.18 -30.71 -45.02
CA LYS A 537 -37.45 -31.97 -45.14
C LYS A 537 -38.46 -33.11 -45.36
N ASP A 538 -38.36 -33.83 -46.48
CA ASP A 538 -39.36 -34.83 -46.87
C ASP A 538 -39.55 -35.92 -45.80
N GLY A 539 -40.79 -36.13 -45.39
CA GLY A 539 -41.13 -37.11 -44.35
C GLY A 539 -40.84 -36.66 -42.92
N TYR A 540 -40.48 -35.40 -42.70
CA TYR A 540 -40.26 -34.83 -41.37
C TYR A 540 -41.02 -33.51 -41.17
N SER A 541 -41.30 -33.16 -39.93
CA SER A 541 -41.82 -31.88 -39.48
C SER A 541 -40.76 -31.16 -38.64
N PHE A 542 -40.66 -29.84 -38.80
CA PHE A 542 -39.73 -29.00 -38.03
C PHE A 542 -40.20 -28.93 -36.57
N ASP A 543 -39.27 -29.18 -35.63
CA ASP A 543 -39.54 -29.29 -34.19
C ASP A 543 -38.62 -28.38 -33.35
N GLY A 544 -38.27 -27.22 -33.89
CA GLY A 544 -37.38 -26.26 -33.24
C GLY A 544 -35.90 -26.48 -33.58
N TRP A 545 -35.02 -26.10 -32.66
CA TRP A 545 -33.58 -26.05 -32.90
C TRP A 545 -32.81 -26.87 -31.87
N ASN A 546 -31.63 -27.36 -32.22
CA ASN A 546 -30.74 -28.11 -31.34
C ASN A 546 -29.29 -27.60 -31.45
N THR A 547 -28.50 -27.66 -30.38
CA THR A 547 -27.09 -27.23 -30.41
C THR A 547 -26.16 -28.19 -31.15
N GLN A 548 -26.62 -29.38 -31.52
CA GLN A 548 -25.88 -30.38 -32.28
C GLN A 548 -26.70 -30.89 -33.47
N ALA A 549 -26.03 -31.16 -34.58
CA ALA A 549 -26.67 -31.60 -35.83
C ALA A 549 -27.35 -32.98 -35.70
N ASP A 550 -26.83 -33.85 -34.83
CA ASP A 550 -27.35 -35.19 -34.59
C ASP A 550 -28.57 -35.21 -33.64
N GLY A 551 -28.95 -34.05 -33.11
CA GLY A 551 -30.09 -33.90 -32.18
C GLY A 551 -29.80 -34.31 -30.73
N ASN A 552 -28.56 -34.68 -30.38
CA ASN A 552 -28.18 -35.06 -29.01
C ASN A 552 -27.78 -33.85 -28.13
N GLY A 553 -27.78 -32.64 -28.70
CA GLY A 553 -27.51 -31.41 -27.99
C GLY A 553 -28.70 -30.90 -27.18
N ILE A 554 -28.64 -29.62 -26.82
CA ILE A 554 -29.70 -28.94 -26.07
C ILE A 554 -30.79 -28.49 -27.04
N ASP A 555 -32.03 -28.82 -26.71
CA ASP A 555 -33.22 -28.41 -27.47
C ASP A 555 -33.62 -26.98 -27.14
N TYR A 556 -33.88 -26.20 -28.19
CA TYR A 556 -34.41 -24.84 -28.14
C TYR A 556 -35.72 -24.77 -28.94
N PRO A 557 -36.87 -24.86 -28.25
CA PRO A 557 -38.18 -24.65 -28.88
C PRO A 557 -38.29 -23.26 -29.52
N VAL A 558 -39.14 -23.13 -30.53
CA VAL A 558 -39.44 -21.84 -31.16
C VAL A 558 -39.92 -20.83 -30.12
N GLY A 559 -39.39 -19.60 -30.18
CA GLY A 559 -39.75 -18.52 -29.24
C GLY A 559 -39.16 -18.67 -27.84
N SER A 560 -38.33 -19.69 -27.60
CA SER A 560 -37.51 -19.78 -26.39
C SER A 560 -36.35 -18.77 -26.41
N LYS A 561 -35.73 -18.57 -25.26
CA LYS A 561 -34.57 -17.69 -25.11
C LYS A 561 -33.28 -18.48 -24.95
N LEU A 562 -32.24 -18.01 -25.62
CA LEU A 562 -30.89 -18.52 -25.49
C LEU A 562 -29.99 -17.45 -24.85
N VAL A 563 -29.27 -17.83 -23.79
CA VAL A 563 -28.33 -16.94 -23.09
C VAL A 563 -26.91 -17.19 -23.61
N PHE A 564 -26.21 -16.16 -24.04
CA PHE A 564 -24.86 -16.29 -24.61
C PHE A 564 -23.78 -16.56 -23.55
N GLY A 565 -22.95 -17.57 -23.81
CA GLY A 565 -21.78 -17.93 -23.03
C GLY A 565 -20.52 -17.18 -23.48
N THR A 566 -19.45 -17.92 -23.74
CA THR A 566 -18.15 -17.36 -24.20
C THR A 566 -17.78 -17.83 -25.62
N GLU A 567 -18.75 -18.24 -26.42
CA GLU A 567 -18.52 -18.76 -27.76
C GLU A 567 -19.66 -18.43 -28.73
N ASN A 568 -19.36 -18.49 -30.02
CA ASN A 568 -20.38 -18.42 -31.07
C ASN A 568 -21.26 -19.67 -31.03
N ILE A 569 -22.57 -19.49 -31.17
CA ILE A 569 -23.53 -20.59 -31.11
C ILE A 569 -24.09 -20.85 -32.50
N ARG A 570 -24.10 -22.12 -32.89
CA ARG A 570 -24.77 -22.61 -34.09
C ARG A 570 -25.89 -23.55 -33.69
N LEU A 571 -27.09 -23.25 -34.15
CA LEU A 571 -28.28 -24.05 -33.94
C LEU A 571 -28.66 -24.80 -35.22
N TYR A 572 -29.01 -26.06 -35.06
CA TYR A 572 -29.36 -26.98 -36.14
C TYR A 572 -30.86 -27.26 -36.10
N ALA A 573 -31.53 -27.23 -37.25
CA ALA A 573 -32.95 -27.53 -37.32
C ALA A 573 -33.21 -28.96 -36.82
N LYS A 574 -34.16 -29.09 -35.90
CA LYS A 574 -34.61 -30.36 -35.36
C LYS A 574 -35.80 -30.87 -36.18
N TRP A 575 -35.74 -32.14 -36.55
CA TRP A 575 -36.70 -32.76 -37.46
C TRP A 575 -37.36 -33.98 -36.81
N ASN A 576 -38.69 -33.97 -36.69
CA ASN A 576 -39.47 -35.11 -36.23
C ASN A 576 -40.02 -35.89 -37.42
N LYS A 577 -39.79 -37.21 -37.46
CA LYS A 577 -40.31 -38.04 -38.54
C LYS A 577 -41.84 -38.07 -38.50
N ASN A 578 -42.48 -37.77 -39.63
CA ASN A 578 -43.93 -37.82 -39.75
C ASN A 578 -44.40 -39.29 -39.64
N PRO A 579 -45.53 -39.56 -38.97
CA PRO A 579 -46.09 -40.91 -38.88
C PRO A 579 -46.49 -41.43 -40.27
N ASP A 580 -46.23 -42.71 -40.53
CA ASP A 580 -46.60 -43.35 -41.79
C ASP A 580 -48.14 -43.34 -41.97
N PRO A 581 -48.65 -43.03 -43.17
CA PRO A 581 -50.10 -42.89 -43.38
C PRO A 581 -50.84 -44.22 -43.17
N VAL A 582 -51.92 -44.18 -42.38
CA VAL A 582 -52.79 -45.33 -42.09
C VAL A 582 -53.61 -45.69 -43.34
N LYS A 583 -53.62 -46.98 -43.70
CA LYS A 583 -54.30 -47.56 -44.86
C LYS A 583 -55.78 -47.84 -44.54
N LEU A 584 -56.71 -47.28 -45.32
CA LEU A 584 -58.17 -47.51 -45.20
C LEU A 584 -58.63 -48.64 -46.15
N GLU A 585 -59.44 -49.58 -45.66
CA GLU A 585 -60.13 -50.60 -46.46
C GLU A 585 -61.62 -50.26 -46.64
N ALA A 586 -62.13 -50.40 -47.87
CA ALA A 586 -63.53 -50.20 -48.20
C ALA A 586 -64.29 -51.54 -48.18
N VAL A 587 -65.45 -51.58 -47.52
CA VAL A 587 -66.33 -52.77 -47.50
C VAL A 587 -67.68 -52.38 -48.12
N SER A 588 -68.13 -53.11 -49.16
CA SER A 588 -69.47 -52.98 -49.73
C SER A 588 -70.39 -54.06 -49.13
N TYR A 589 -71.52 -53.67 -48.56
CA TYR A 589 -72.52 -54.59 -48.01
C TYR A 589 -73.82 -54.53 -48.82
N ALA A 590 -74.36 -55.69 -49.22
CA ALA A 590 -75.66 -55.83 -49.86
C ALA A 590 -76.56 -56.71 -48.97
N PRO A 591 -77.62 -56.17 -48.34
CA PRO A 591 -78.50 -56.97 -47.49
C PRO A 591 -79.24 -58.02 -48.33
N ALA A 592 -79.31 -59.26 -47.84
CA ALA A 592 -80.20 -60.28 -48.38
C ALA A 592 -81.66 -59.87 -48.13
N HIS A 593 -82.48 -59.85 -49.19
CA HIS A 593 -83.91 -59.53 -49.24
C HIS A 593 -84.65 -59.60 -47.89
N GLN A 594 -84.82 -58.45 -47.22
CA GLN A 594 -85.80 -58.25 -46.15
C GLN A 594 -86.87 -57.23 -46.57
N SER A 595 -87.38 -57.33 -47.80
CA SER A 595 -88.56 -56.56 -48.18
C SER A 595 -89.81 -57.27 -47.63
N ALA A 596 -90.13 -57.02 -46.35
CA ALA A 596 -91.54 -56.91 -45.98
C ALA A 596 -92.09 -55.78 -46.86
N GLY A 597 -93.01 -56.08 -47.78
CA GLY A 597 -93.56 -55.08 -48.69
C GLY A 597 -94.08 -53.88 -47.90
N VAL A 598 -93.62 -52.69 -48.26
CA VAL A 598 -94.05 -51.43 -47.63
C VAL A 598 -95.12 -50.80 -48.52
N GLU A 599 -96.22 -50.36 -47.91
CA GLU A 599 -97.33 -49.73 -48.64
C GLU A 599 -96.88 -48.43 -49.33
N MET A 600 -97.55 -48.09 -50.44
CA MET A 600 -97.19 -46.92 -51.24
C MET A 600 -97.33 -45.64 -50.38
N ASN A 601 -96.28 -44.81 -50.35
CA ASN A 601 -96.12 -43.58 -49.56
C ASN A 601 -95.69 -43.74 -48.09
N GLU A 602 -95.29 -44.94 -47.65
CA GLU A 602 -94.70 -45.14 -46.32
C GLU A 602 -93.16 -45.04 -46.35
N THR A 603 -92.57 -44.61 -45.24
CA THR A 603 -91.11 -44.47 -45.08
C THR A 603 -90.44 -45.85 -45.01
N LEU A 604 -89.42 -46.07 -45.84
CA LEU A 604 -88.63 -47.29 -45.81
C LEU A 604 -87.44 -47.14 -44.87
N THR A 605 -87.23 -48.12 -44.00
CA THR A 605 -86.13 -48.11 -43.04
C THR A 605 -85.28 -49.37 -43.22
N VAL A 606 -83.96 -49.19 -43.40
CA VAL A 606 -82.99 -50.29 -43.53
C VAL A 606 -81.99 -50.19 -42.39
N THR A 607 -82.01 -51.16 -41.49
CA THR A 607 -81.13 -51.21 -40.33
C THR A 607 -79.94 -52.12 -40.60
N PHE A 608 -78.75 -51.64 -40.26
CA PHE A 608 -77.47 -52.34 -40.37
C PHE A 608 -76.98 -52.77 -38.99
N ASN A 609 -76.10 -53.76 -38.96
CA ASN A 609 -75.55 -54.29 -37.70
C ASN A 609 -74.48 -53.38 -37.08
N GLU A 610 -74.07 -52.34 -37.81
CA GLU A 610 -73.03 -51.39 -37.43
C GLU A 610 -73.44 -49.97 -37.80
N GLU A 611 -72.78 -48.98 -37.20
CA GLU A 611 -73.09 -47.57 -37.42
C GLU A 611 -72.79 -47.17 -38.87
N VAL A 612 -73.74 -46.50 -39.52
CA VAL A 612 -73.60 -46.05 -40.90
C VAL A 612 -73.15 -44.60 -40.85
N THR A 613 -72.01 -44.30 -41.46
CA THR A 613 -71.45 -42.92 -41.44
C THR A 613 -71.78 -42.14 -42.71
N ALA A 614 -72.08 -42.82 -43.81
CA ALA A 614 -72.59 -42.24 -45.05
C ALA A 614 -73.20 -43.32 -45.95
N VAL A 615 -74.13 -42.93 -46.83
CA VAL A 615 -74.56 -43.76 -47.96
C VAL A 615 -73.95 -43.15 -49.23
N SER A 616 -73.23 -43.94 -50.03
CA SER A 616 -72.61 -43.47 -51.27
C SER A 616 -72.90 -44.43 -52.43
N GLY A 617 -72.94 -43.92 -53.66
CA GLY A 617 -73.32 -44.70 -54.83
C GLY A 617 -74.08 -43.86 -55.85
N ARG A 618 -74.75 -44.51 -56.80
CA ARG A 618 -75.43 -43.82 -57.90
C ARG A 618 -76.92 -43.55 -57.69
N SER A 619 -77.69 -44.47 -57.09
CA SER A 619 -79.14 -44.29 -56.84
C SER A 619 -79.71 -45.45 -56.00
N ILE A 620 -80.79 -45.17 -55.26
CA ILE A 620 -81.68 -46.17 -54.66
C ILE A 620 -82.86 -46.38 -55.62
N LEU A 621 -83.24 -47.64 -55.88
CA LEU A 621 -84.33 -47.99 -56.79
C LEU A 621 -85.45 -48.67 -56.02
N LEU A 622 -86.65 -48.09 -56.04
CA LEU A 622 -87.88 -48.71 -55.56
C LEU A 622 -88.59 -49.37 -56.73
N ARG A 623 -89.02 -50.62 -56.57
CA ARG A 623 -89.66 -51.41 -57.63
C ARG A 623 -90.99 -51.96 -57.16
N ASP A 624 -91.95 -52.03 -58.08
CA ASP A 624 -93.21 -52.72 -57.82
C ASP A 624 -92.95 -54.23 -57.71
N THR A 625 -93.47 -54.84 -56.65
CA THR A 625 -93.26 -56.26 -56.39
C THR A 625 -93.93 -57.19 -57.41
N SER A 626 -94.98 -56.73 -58.11
CA SER A 626 -95.79 -57.53 -59.02
C SER A 626 -95.18 -57.68 -60.42
N ASP A 627 -94.54 -56.63 -60.95
CA ASP A 627 -93.96 -56.62 -62.31
C ASP A 627 -92.49 -56.18 -62.39
N GLN A 628 -91.86 -55.88 -61.24
CA GLN A 628 -90.47 -55.43 -61.11
C GLN A 628 -90.15 -54.10 -61.83
N HIS A 629 -91.16 -53.35 -62.26
CA HIS A 629 -90.94 -52.02 -62.84
C HIS A 629 -90.39 -51.06 -61.77
N ILE A 630 -89.49 -50.15 -62.16
CA ILE A 630 -88.95 -49.15 -61.24
C ILE A 630 -90.04 -48.11 -61.00
N ALA A 631 -90.62 -48.14 -59.81
CA ALA A 631 -91.62 -47.18 -59.36
C ALA A 631 -90.97 -45.82 -59.10
N GLU A 632 -89.75 -45.82 -58.53
CA GLU A 632 -89.02 -44.59 -58.27
C GLU A 632 -87.50 -44.81 -58.23
N ARG A 633 -86.74 -43.79 -58.65
CA ARG A 633 -85.29 -43.71 -58.47
C ARG A 633 -84.97 -42.49 -57.60
N ILE A 634 -84.27 -42.72 -56.49
CA ILE A 634 -83.88 -41.70 -55.53
C ILE A 634 -82.35 -41.54 -55.59
N ASP A 635 -81.84 -40.32 -55.64
CA ASP A 635 -80.40 -40.08 -55.57
C ASP A 635 -79.92 -40.29 -54.13
N VAL A 636 -78.79 -40.96 -53.95
CA VAL A 636 -78.23 -41.26 -52.62
C VAL A 636 -77.73 -40.01 -51.91
N GLY A 637 -77.41 -38.96 -52.68
CA GLY A 637 -77.03 -37.65 -52.17
C GLY A 637 -78.21 -36.73 -51.83
N ASP A 638 -79.45 -37.18 -52.03
CA ASP A 638 -80.65 -36.40 -51.71
C ASP A 638 -80.93 -36.48 -50.20
N THR A 639 -80.32 -35.55 -49.45
CA THR A 639 -80.36 -35.53 -47.98
C THR A 639 -81.75 -35.29 -47.38
N ASP A 640 -82.68 -34.76 -48.18
CA ASP A 640 -84.07 -34.56 -47.75
C ASP A 640 -84.86 -35.87 -47.80
N ARG A 641 -84.34 -36.86 -48.55
CA ARG A 641 -85.03 -38.12 -48.84
C ARG A 641 -84.30 -39.35 -48.32
N VAL A 642 -82.99 -39.25 -48.12
CA VAL A 642 -82.14 -40.28 -47.57
C VAL A 642 -81.41 -39.70 -46.36
N SER A 643 -81.72 -40.24 -45.18
CA SER A 643 -81.05 -39.83 -43.95
C SER A 643 -80.45 -41.03 -43.23
N VAL A 644 -79.37 -40.79 -42.51
CA VAL A 644 -78.68 -41.80 -41.71
C VAL A 644 -78.78 -41.43 -40.25
N ILE A 645 -79.29 -42.35 -39.44
CA ILE A 645 -79.46 -42.17 -38.00
C ILE A 645 -78.87 -43.40 -37.31
N GLY A 646 -77.67 -43.24 -36.76
CA GLY A 646 -76.91 -44.32 -36.14
C GLY A 646 -76.63 -45.45 -37.14
N ASN A 647 -77.14 -46.65 -36.86
CA ASN A 647 -76.99 -47.83 -37.71
C ASN A 647 -78.10 -47.98 -38.76
N THR A 648 -78.95 -46.97 -38.98
CA THR A 648 -80.16 -47.11 -39.80
C THR A 648 -80.20 -46.06 -40.91
N VAL A 649 -80.59 -46.49 -42.10
CA VAL A 649 -80.83 -45.63 -43.26
C VAL A 649 -82.33 -45.52 -43.50
N VAL A 650 -82.84 -44.29 -43.51
CA VAL A 650 -84.26 -43.96 -43.69
C VAL A 650 -84.46 -43.35 -45.07
N ILE A 651 -85.41 -43.86 -45.83
CA ILE A 651 -85.67 -43.51 -47.24
C ILE A 651 -87.15 -43.12 -47.39
N ASN A 652 -87.40 -41.90 -47.84
CA ASN A 652 -88.74 -41.35 -48.02
C ASN A 652 -89.16 -41.29 -49.51
N PRO A 653 -90.12 -42.14 -49.96
CA PRO A 653 -90.70 -42.05 -51.29
C PRO A 653 -91.66 -40.84 -51.45
N LEU A 654 -91.85 -40.35 -52.67
CA LEU A 654 -92.73 -39.18 -52.93
C LEU A 654 -94.22 -39.50 -52.73
N THR A 655 -94.98 -38.54 -52.18
CA THR A 655 -96.40 -38.67 -51.79
C THR A 655 -97.41 -38.60 -52.95
N GLU A 656 -96.99 -38.52 -54.21
CA GLU A 656 -97.92 -38.47 -55.37
C GLU A 656 -97.43 -39.32 -56.56
N LEU A 657 -97.60 -40.64 -56.48
CA LEU A 657 -97.62 -41.49 -57.68
C LEU A 657 -98.98 -41.36 -58.40
N ARG A 658 -99.21 -40.20 -59.06
CA ARG A 658 -100.34 -39.99 -59.97
C ARG A 658 -99.96 -40.45 -61.38
N LEU A 659 -100.62 -41.51 -61.86
CA LEU A 659 -100.60 -41.92 -63.26
C LEU A 659 -101.16 -40.81 -64.17
N TRP A 660 -100.30 -40.33 -65.06
CA TRP A 660 -100.61 -39.34 -66.10
C TRP A 660 -101.46 -39.92 -67.24
N GLN A 661 -102.52 -39.17 -67.56
CA GLN A 661 -103.22 -38.95 -68.84
C GLN A 661 -103.02 -39.92 -70.03
N LYS A 662 -104.14 -40.46 -70.52
CA LYS A 662 -104.37 -40.79 -71.94
C LYS A 662 -105.66 -40.13 -72.44
N LEU A 663 -105.50 -39.30 -73.50
CA LEU A 663 -106.40 -39.11 -74.66
C LEU A 663 -107.44 -37.95 -74.68
N LEU A 664 -107.04 -36.87 -75.37
CA LEU A 664 -107.58 -36.36 -76.66
C LEU A 664 -109.04 -35.83 -76.81
N ARG A 665 -109.13 -34.70 -77.54
CA ARG A 665 -110.27 -34.01 -78.22
C ARG A 665 -110.93 -32.90 -77.37
N ARG A 666 -111.32 -31.73 -77.90
CA ARG A 666 -111.40 -31.15 -79.25
C ARG A 666 -111.71 -29.64 -79.09
N ASP A 667 -111.32 -28.88 -80.10
CA ASP A 667 -111.77 -27.54 -80.53
C ASP A 667 -111.49 -26.32 -79.63
#